data_AF-A0A7W5CJK7-F1
#
_entry.id   AF-A0A7W5CJK7-F1
#
_cell.length_a   1.000
_cell.length_b   1.000
_cell.length_c   1.000
_cell.angle_alpha   90.00
_cell.angle_beta   90.00
_cell.angle_gamma   90.00
#
_symmetry.space_group_name_H-M   'P 1'
#
loop_
_entity.id
_entity.type
_entity.pdbx_description
1 polymer ?
#
loop_
_entity_poly.entity_id
_entity_poly.type
_entity_poly.pdbx_seq_one_letter_code
_entity_poly.pdbx_strand_id
1 'polypeptide(L)'
;MTTAPTASPAAVTDAVTAPLQPLLNDAVIVLRAPTQVWSDATGDMGTASVHGVYHGDVRHVRTLALVCDGSPVEWISTAPDGASRLVLGGLLRGLDDTTPDPKVRVLRDRRVADGVVSETWTLHSRVDRPISTTLRLALSPEFAQLHEVKSGHSHPREITTDVDGDRAIVDAGAQGLELVAPGARVAFGADGLEASWSVEVPATGCVEVAWTLTLRDDTLVVGSAAAAPRWDAAALAAQAPDPRLARWLRTALDDLDALRLVLPEHPDDEFFAAGAPWFFTLFGRDSIWAARLALPLDREIAASTLRVLARLQGVDDDAQTAQEPGKILHELRASALEIPGEGIVLPPKYYGSVDSTPLWICLLADAWRAGMPEAEVRELLPTLRAALGWIRDSGDSDGDGFLDYIDRLGTGLSNQGWKDSGDSIQWRDGRLAEGPIALCEVQAYAYEAALAGAELLEEFGTVTDAADIVFWRAWADDLRTRFAETYWVETPEGRYPAVALDNAKRPVDTLTSNIGHLLGTGLLTGDEEAHVASLLLGESMSSGYGIRTMSTGAAGYWPLSYHGGSVWVHDTAIAVHGMLRAGLGEQARRVVAGLLDAAEGFAYRVPELHAGDPRTHSSVPTPYPAACRPQAWSAAAAVVCLTALTP
;
A
#
# COMPACT_ATOMS: atom_id res chain seq x y z
N MET A 1 29.72 -41.38 52.97
CA MET A 1 30.31 -40.19 52.33
C MET A 1 30.68 -40.60 50.92
N THR A 2 29.82 -40.26 49.96
CA THR A 2 30.02 -40.54 48.54
C THR A 2 29.56 -39.29 47.82
N THR A 3 30.53 -38.54 47.33
CA THR A 3 30.38 -37.25 46.66
C THR A 3 29.85 -37.46 45.24
N ALA A 4 28.69 -36.88 44.93
CA ALA A 4 28.18 -36.76 43.57
C ALA A 4 28.94 -35.66 42.82
N PRO A 5 29.24 -35.82 41.51
CA PRO A 5 29.86 -34.77 40.73
C PRO A 5 28.84 -33.68 40.38
N THR A 6 29.20 -32.44 40.67
CA THR A 6 28.51 -31.22 40.24
C THR A 6 28.66 -31.06 38.73
N ALA A 7 27.55 -31.13 38.00
CA ALA A 7 27.49 -30.71 36.61
C ALA A 7 27.56 -29.17 36.55
N SER A 8 28.55 -28.64 35.84
CA SER A 8 28.60 -27.22 35.48
C SER A 8 27.35 -26.83 34.67
N PRO A 9 26.78 -25.63 34.88
CA PRO A 9 25.74 -25.13 33.99
C PRO A 9 26.34 -24.96 32.60
N ALA A 10 25.71 -25.56 31.60
CA ALA A 10 26.01 -25.28 30.21
C ALA A 10 25.82 -23.77 29.98
N ALA A 11 26.84 -23.13 29.40
CA ALA A 11 26.73 -21.76 28.94
C ALA A 11 25.57 -21.70 27.94
N VAL A 12 24.52 -20.95 28.29
CA VAL A 12 23.50 -20.53 27.34
C VAL A 12 24.23 -19.57 26.41
N THR A 13 24.64 -20.06 25.25
CA THR A 13 24.98 -19.17 24.14
C THR A 13 23.71 -18.41 23.81
N ASP A 14 23.73 -17.09 24.01
CA ASP A 14 22.70 -16.19 23.47
C ASP A 14 22.63 -16.46 21.96
N ALA A 15 21.64 -17.25 21.56
CA ALA A 15 21.28 -17.36 20.17
C ALA A 15 20.77 -15.98 19.79
N VAL A 16 21.57 -15.24 19.00
CA VAL A 16 21.13 -13.98 18.39
C VAL A 16 19.87 -14.32 17.61
N THR A 17 18.72 -13.94 18.14
CA THR A 17 17.44 -14.12 17.48
C THR A 17 17.48 -13.28 16.21
N ALA A 18 17.16 -13.91 15.07
CA ALA A 18 17.05 -13.18 13.82
C ALA A 18 16.04 -12.03 14.01
N PRO A 19 16.34 -10.82 13.53
CA PRO A 19 15.42 -9.71 13.64
C PRO A 19 14.11 -10.01 12.90
N LEU A 20 13.02 -9.50 13.45
CA LEU A 20 11.67 -9.74 12.97
C LEU A 20 11.11 -8.49 12.31
N GLN A 21 10.34 -8.67 11.24
CA GLN A 21 9.59 -7.58 10.62
C GLN A 21 8.69 -6.88 11.66
N PRO A 22 8.68 -5.53 11.72
CA PRO A 22 7.84 -4.78 12.64
C PRO A 22 6.36 -5.11 12.52
N LEU A 23 5.69 -5.12 13.68
CA LEU A 23 4.23 -5.02 13.75
C LEU A 23 3.79 -3.57 13.56
N LEU A 24 2.72 -3.36 12.79
CA LEU A 24 2.21 -2.02 12.45
C LEU A 24 0.87 -1.67 13.11
N ASN A 25 0.11 -2.65 13.60
CA ASN A 25 -1.29 -2.45 14.00
C ASN A 25 -1.51 -1.33 15.03
N ASP A 26 -0.64 -1.26 16.04
CA ASP A 26 -0.79 -0.32 17.15
C ASP A 26 -0.11 1.03 16.89
N ALA A 27 0.57 1.19 15.75
CA ALA A 27 1.23 2.42 15.39
C ALA A 27 0.23 3.44 14.83
N VAL A 28 0.45 4.70 15.19
CA VAL A 28 -0.28 5.86 14.67
C VAL A 28 0.52 6.45 13.51
N ILE A 29 -0.16 6.70 12.40
CA ILE A 29 0.43 7.26 11.19
C ILE A 29 -0.23 8.60 10.82
N VAL A 30 0.63 9.55 10.46
CA VAL A 30 0.27 10.70 9.62
C VAL A 30 1.26 10.85 8.48
N LEU A 31 0.76 11.24 7.31
CA LEU A 31 1.53 11.25 6.07
C LEU A 31 1.08 12.36 5.11
N ARG A 32 2.00 12.72 4.23
CA ARG A 32 1.76 13.43 2.97
C ARG A 32 2.93 13.05 2.07
N ALA A 33 2.64 12.29 1.02
CA ALA A 33 3.67 11.70 0.18
C ALA A 33 4.70 12.74 -0.30
N PRO A 34 6.00 12.40 -0.33
CA PRO A 34 6.61 11.13 0.06
C PRO A 34 7.01 11.04 1.55
N THR A 35 6.48 11.92 2.42
CA THR A 35 6.78 11.96 3.86
C THR A 35 5.75 11.19 4.69
N GLN A 36 6.21 10.39 5.65
CA GLN A 36 5.38 9.66 6.60
C GLN A 36 5.98 9.67 8.00
N VAL A 37 5.10 9.68 9.01
CA VAL A 37 5.50 9.71 10.41
C VAL A 37 4.75 8.61 11.17
N TRP A 38 5.52 7.74 11.81
CA TRP A 38 5.03 6.60 12.59
C TRP A 38 5.41 6.77 14.05
N SER A 39 4.42 6.73 14.94
CA SER A 39 4.59 6.85 16.38
C SER A 39 3.70 5.87 17.13
N ASP A 40 3.89 5.74 18.44
CA ASP A 40 2.89 5.08 19.27
C ASP A 40 1.64 5.97 19.46
N ALA A 41 0.66 5.47 20.22
CA ALA A 41 -0.56 6.18 20.56
C ALA A 41 -0.33 7.48 21.35
N THR A 42 0.86 7.69 21.92
CA THR A 42 1.24 8.92 22.63
C THR A 42 1.90 9.97 21.72
N GLY A 43 2.10 9.63 20.45
CA GLY A 43 2.77 10.48 19.47
C GLY A 43 4.30 10.41 19.54
N ASP A 44 4.87 9.75 20.55
CA ASP A 44 6.30 9.55 20.69
C ASP A 44 6.80 8.40 19.81
N MET A 45 8.08 8.46 19.45
CA MET A 45 8.74 7.52 18.54
C MET A 45 9.89 6.81 19.25
N GLY A 46 10.06 5.52 18.97
CA GLY A 46 11.18 4.70 19.46
C GLY A 46 10.77 3.40 20.15
N THR A 47 9.51 3.27 20.57
CA THR A 47 8.96 2.09 21.27
C THR A 47 8.77 0.86 20.37
N ALA A 48 8.54 1.03 19.07
CA ALA A 48 8.49 -0.04 18.07
C ALA A 48 9.52 0.18 16.95
N SER A 49 9.94 -0.89 16.26
CA SER A 49 10.95 -0.82 15.20
C SER A 49 10.50 -0.03 13.97
N VAL A 50 9.21 0.14 13.70
CA VAL A 50 8.71 1.01 12.61
C VAL A 50 8.68 2.50 12.98
N HIS A 51 8.71 2.87 14.26
CA HIS A 51 8.58 4.30 14.63
C HIS A 51 9.68 5.16 14.00
N GLY A 52 9.30 6.39 13.63
CA GLY A 52 10.20 7.36 13.05
C GLY A 52 9.55 8.31 12.05
N VAL A 53 10.37 9.23 11.54
CA VAL A 53 10.05 10.12 10.42
C VAL A 53 10.77 9.60 9.18
N TYR A 54 10.01 9.35 8.12
CA TYR A 54 10.53 8.88 6.84
C TYR A 54 10.23 9.87 5.74
N HIS A 55 11.11 9.91 4.74
CA HIS A 55 10.94 10.66 3.51
C HIS A 55 11.54 9.81 2.38
N GLY A 56 10.74 9.47 1.38
CA GLY A 56 11.09 8.43 0.43
C GLY A 56 11.33 7.08 1.11
N ASP A 57 12.38 6.38 0.70
CA ASP A 57 12.77 5.07 1.22
C ASP A 57 13.78 5.16 2.40
N VAL A 58 13.84 6.31 3.09
CA VAL A 58 14.79 6.53 4.21
C VAL A 58 14.05 6.94 5.49
N ARG A 59 14.41 6.34 6.63
CA ARG A 59 14.04 6.82 7.97
C ARG A 59 15.03 7.87 8.45
N HIS A 60 14.67 9.14 8.36
CA HIS A 60 15.51 10.26 8.79
C HIS A 60 15.66 10.32 10.30
N VAL A 61 14.58 10.08 11.05
CA VAL A 61 14.55 10.18 12.52
C VAL A 61 14.02 8.88 13.11
N ARG A 62 14.75 8.30 14.06
CA ARG A 62 14.37 7.05 14.75
C ARG A 62 13.48 7.29 15.96
N THR A 63 13.86 8.25 16.79
CA THR A 63 13.17 8.59 18.05
C THR A 63 12.82 10.06 18.05
N LEU A 64 11.69 10.39 18.68
CA LEU A 64 11.19 11.74 18.83
C LEU A 64 10.24 11.75 20.02
N ALA A 65 10.54 12.55 21.04
CA ALA A 65 9.71 12.63 22.24
C ALA A 65 9.54 14.06 22.74
N LEU A 66 8.36 14.33 23.32
CA LEU A 66 8.09 15.53 24.11
C LEU A 66 8.34 15.24 25.59
N VAL A 67 9.23 16.01 26.22
CA VAL A 67 9.49 15.95 27.66
C VAL A 67 9.14 17.28 28.30
N CYS A 68 8.46 17.24 29.45
CA CYS A 68 8.17 18.41 30.26
C CYS A 68 8.85 18.28 31.64
N ASP A 69 9.59 19.29 32.06
CA ASP A 69 10.17 19.31 33.41
C ASP A 69 9.06 19.43 34.46
N GLY A 70 9.27 18.74 35.59
CA GLY A 70 8.34 18.77 36.73
C GLY A 70 7.04 17.99 36.54
N SER A 71 6.76 17.41 35.36
CA SER A 71 5.63 16.49 35.18
C SER A 71 5.84 15.56 33.99
N PRO A 72 5.55 14.24 34.13
CA PRO A 72 5.32 13.41 32.96
C PRO A 72 4.11 13.94 32.17
N VAL A 73 4.09 13.71 30.86
CA VAL A 73 2.91 13.97 30.03
C VAL A 73 2.00 12.75 30.10
N GLU A 74 0.82 12.92 30.69
CA GLU A 74 -0.19 11.87 30.74
C GLU A 74 -1.17 12.05 29.58
N TRP A 75 -0.94 11.34 28.48
CA TRP A 75 -1.75 11.42 27.28
C TRP A 75 -3.14 10.82 27.50
N ILE A 76 -4.18 11.60 27.18
CA ILE A 76 -5.59 11.23 27.38
C ILE A 76 -6.41 11.25 26.10
N SER A 77 -5.87 11.77 24.99
CA SER A 77 -6.55 11.78 23.70
C SER A 77 -5.56 11.77 22.55
N THR A 78 -5.87 10.97 21.53
CA THR A 78 -5.14 10.88 20.27
C THR A 78 -6.16 10.94 19.15
N ALA A 79 -6.14 12.03 18.38
CA ALA A 79 -7.16 12.34 17.40
C ALA A 79 -6.51 12.64 16.05
N PRO A 80 -6.45 11.64 15.14
CA PRO A 80 -6.15 11.89 13.74
C PRO A 80 -7.18 12.85 13.15
N ASP A 81 -6.72 13.82 12.37
CA ASP A 81 -7.52 14.79 11.64
C ASP A 81 -7.13 14.72 10.16
N GLY A 82 -7.81 13.84 9.43
CA GLY A 82 -7.40 13.42 8.09
C GLY A 82 -6.10 12.59 8.08
N ALA A 83 -5.45 12.55 6.93
CA ALA A 83 -4.22 11.77 6.73
C ALA A 83 -2.94 12.49 7.21
N SER A 84 -2.93 13.83 7.23
CA SER A 84 -1.70 14.62 7.40
C SER A 84 -1.60 15.36 8.73
N ARG A 85 -2.56 15.20 9.64
CA ARG A 85 -2.57 15.88 10.94
C ARG A 85 -2.98 14.96 12.09
N LEU A 86 -2.29 15.12 13.22
CA LEU A 86 -2.56 14.39 14.45
C LEU A 86 -2.57 15.38 15.62
N VAL A 87 -3.67 15.37 16.38
CA VAL A 87 -3.80 16.20 17.59
C VAL A 87 -3.81 15.29 18.82
N LEU A 88 -2.91 15.56 19.76
CA LEU A 88 -2.84 14.83 21.03
C LEU A 88 -3.05 15.76 22.22
N GLY A 89 -3.79 15.27 23.21
CA GLY A 89 -4.07 15.98 24.46
C GLY A 89 -3.44 15.25 25.63
N GLY A 90 -2.63 15.96 26.41
CA GLY A 90 -1.96 15.43 27.60
C GLY A 90 -2.20 16.29 28.83
N LEU A 91 -2.03 15.69 30.01
CA LEU A 91 -2.11 16.35 31.31
C LEU A 91 -0.72 16.49 31.92
N LEU A 92 -0.50 17.57 32.67
CA LEU A 92 0.77 17.86 33.34
C LEU A 92 0.55 17.99 34.86
N ARG A 93 0.06 16.91 35.50
CA ARG A 93 -0.38 16.93 36.91
C ARG A 93 0.74 17.24 37.91
N GLY A 94 2.01 17.05 37.55
CA GLY A 94 3.13 17.44 38.40
C GLY A 94 3.34 18.97 38.52
N LEU A 95 2.79 19.74 37.58
CA LEU A 95 2.83 21.22 37.60
C LEU A 95 1.56 21.86 38.18
N ASP A 96 0.54 21.04 38.44
CA ASP A 96 -0.81 21.44 38.80
C ASP A 96 -0.95 21.80 40.30
N ASP A 97 -2.17 22.06 40.74
CA ASP A 97 -2.53 22.08 42.16
C ASP A 97 -3.00 20.70 42.66
N THR A 98 -3.43 20.61 43.92
CA THR A 98 -3.81 19.34 44.54
C THR A 98 -5.28 18.97 44.34
N THR A 99 -6.01 19.67 43.46
CA THR A 99 -7.43 19.37 43.24
C THR A 99 -7.63 18.17 42.31
N PRO A 100 -8.78 17.46 42.39
CA PRO A 100 -9.02 16.28 41.56
C PRO A 100 -9.14 16.58 40.06
N ASP A 101 -9.62 17.77 39.69
CA ASP A 101 -9.82 18.17 38.29
C ASP A 101 -8.53 18.79 37.73
N PRO A 102 -7.87 18.18 36.72
CA PRO A 102 -6.65 18.72 36.14
C PRO A 102 -6.86 20.09 35.50
N LYS A 103 -5.98 21.04 35.82
CA LYS A 103 -5.99 22.42 35.33
C LYS A 103 -4.81 22.75 34.44
N VAL A 104 -3.78 21.91 34.41
CA VAL A 104 -2.62 22.07 33.53
C VAL A 104 -2.60 20.96 32.48
N ARG A 105 -2.66 21.36 31.21
CA ARG A 105 -2.68 20.45 30.07
C ARG A 105 -1.76 20.92 28.94
N VAL A 106 -1.31 19.98 28.13
CA VAL A 106 -0.59 20.22 26.87
C VAL A 106 -1.43 19.74 25.69
N LEU A 107 -1.41 20.51 24.61
CA LEU A 107 -1.89 20.10 23.30
C LEU A 107 -0.69 19.98 22.36
N ARG A 108 -0.61 18.88 21.62
CA ARG A 108 0.39 18.63 20.59
C ARG A 108 -0.32 18.51 19.25
N ASP A 109 -0.10 19.47 18.36
CA ASP A 109 -0.61 19.47 16.98
C ASP A 109 0.55 19.13 16.03
N ARG A 110 0.57 17.90 15.51
CA ARG A 110 1.54 17.44 14.51
C ARG A 110 0.94 17.55 13.12
N ARG A 111 1.72 18.09 12.20
CA ARG A 111 1.38 18.18 10.76
C ARG A 111 2.51 17.64 9.91
N VAL A 112 2.14 16.98 8.82
CA VAL A 112 3.06 16.42 7.83
C VAL A 112 2.73 17.00 6.46
N ALA A 113 3.76 17.46 5.76
CA ALA A 113 3.73 17.89 4.38
C ALA A 113 4.92 17.27 3.63
N ASP A 114 5.01 17.54 2.33
CA ASP A 114 6.17 17.15 1.53
C ASP A 114 7.47 17.69 2.16
N GLY A 115 8.38 16.78 2.49
CA GLY A 115 9.65 17.07 3.15
C GLY A 115 9.56 17.78 4.51
N VAL A 116 8.37 17.98 5.09
CA VAL A 116 8.20 18.83 6.28
C VAL A 116 7.36 18.15 7.35
N VAL A 117 7.89 18.10 8.57
CA VAL A 117 7.16 17.71 9.78
C VAL A 117 7.22 18.85 10.77
N SER A 118 6.06 19.30 11.26
CA SER A 118 6.00 20.39 12.24
C SER A 118 5.14 19.99 13.43
N GLU A 119 5.52 20.43 14.61
CA GLU A 119 4.64 20.38 15.78
C GLU A 119 4.52 21.73 16.47
N THR A 120 3.32 21.98 16.98
CA THR A 120 3.03 23.07 17.92
C THR A 120 2.60 22.48 19.25
N TRP A 121 3.22 22.94 20.32
CA TRP A 121 2.92 22.53 21.69
C TRP A 121 2.35 23.70 22.48
N THR A 122 1.10 23.56 22.91
CA THR A 122 0.39 24.61 23.65
C THR A 122 0.15 24.13 25.08
N LEU A 123 0.76 24.81 26.06
CA LEU A 123 0.50 24.57 27.49
C LEU A 123 -0.61 25.51 27.94
N HIS A 124 -1.67 24.95 28.48
CA HIS A 124 -2.76 25.71 29.10
C HIS A 124 -2.76 25.47 30.60
N SER A 125 -2.96 26.54 31.35
CA SER A 125 -3.12 26.49 32.80
C SER A 125 -4.40 27.19 33.25
N ARG A 126 -5.10 26.60 34.21
CA ARG A 126 -6.20 27.23 34.96
C ARG A 126 -5.86 27.46 36.44
N VAL A 127 -4.61 27.23 36.84
CA VAL A 127 -4.14 27.58 38.19
C VAL A 127 -3.93 29.09 38.31
N ASP A 128 -4.05 29.63 39.52
CA ASP A 128 -4.05 31.07 39.82
C ASP A 128 -2.65 31.67 40.03
N ARG A 129 -1.60 30.91 39.69
CA ARG A 129 -0.19 31.32 39.76
C ARG A 129 0.52 31.02 38.43
N PRO A 130 1.57 31.78 38.07
CA PRO A 130 2.41 31.41 36.94
C PRO A 130 3.11 30.06 37.18
N ILE A 131 3.40 29.35 36.09
CA ILE A 131 4.14 28.08 36.09
C ILE A 131 5.39 28.26 35.24
N SER A 132 6.56 28.10 35.84
CA SER A 132 7.83 28.02 35.11
C SER A 132 8.20 26.55 34.90
N THR A 133 8.47 26.15 33.66
CA THR A 133 8.92 24.80 33.32
C THR A 133 9.79 24.83 32.06
N THR A 134 10.40 23.69 31.72
CA THR A 134 11.13 23.49 30.47
C THR A 134 10.41 22.44 29.63
N LEU A 135 10.17 22.77 28.36
CA LEU A 135 9.77 21.78 27.36
C LEU A 135 11.00 21.35 26.57
N ARG A 136 11.14 20.06 26.30
CA ARG A 136 12.23 19.51 25.51
C ARG A 136 11.70 18.64 24.37
N LEU A 137 12.20 18.90 23.18
CA LEU A 137 12.17 17.97 22.05
C LEU A 137 13.47 17.18 22.09
N ALA A 138 13.39 15.87 22.25
CA ALA A 138 14.51 14.97 22.07
C ALA A 138 14.29 14.15 20.81
N LEU A 139 15.24 14.15 19.87
CA LEU A 139 15.16 13.35 18.66
C LEU A 139 16.52 12.77 18.24
N SER A 140 16.52 11.56 17.69
CA SER A 140 17.75 10.89 17.21
C SER A 140 17.69 10.69 15.68
N PRO A 141 18.51 11.41 14.90
CA PRO A 141 18.68 11.16 13.47
C PRO A 141 19.30 9.77 13.22
N GLU A 142 18.94 9.11 12.11
CA GLU A 142 19.43 7.75 11.81
C GLU A 142 19.73 7.48 10.33
N PHE A 143 18.86 7.92 9.42
CA PHE A 143 18.97 7.71 7.97
C PHE A 143 19.04 6.22 7.53
N ALA A 144 18.38 5.32 8.26
CA ALA A 144 18.29 3.90 7.90
C ALA A 144 17.44 3.68 6.65
N GLN A 145 17.78 2.69 5.83
CA GLN A 145 17.03 2.37 4.61
C GLN A 145 15.75 1.60 4.97
N LEU A 146 14.67 1.86 4.24
CA LEU A 146 13.34 1.30 4.53
C LEU A 146 13.33 -0.24 4.53
N HIS A 147 14.09 -0.87 3.64
CA HIS A 147 14.18 -2.34 3.58
C HIS A 147 14.93 -2.94 4.79
N GLU A 148 15.89 -2.22 5.35
CA GLU A 148 16.56 -2.62 6.61
C GLU A 148 15.53 -2.59 7.74
N VAL A 149 14.76 -1.51 7.86
CA VAL A 149 13.70 -1.37 8.87
C VAL A 149 12.62 -2.45 8.69
N LYS A 150 12.20 -2.71 7.44
CA LYS A 150 11.22 -3.75 7.11
C LYS A 150 11.70 -5.14 7.52
N SER A 151 12.99 -5.44 7.40
CA SER A 151 13.58 -6.71 7.85
C SER A 151 13.87 -6.77 9.36
N GLY A 152 13.47 -5.74 10.12
CA GLY A 152 13.71 -5.64 11.56
C GLY A 152 15.13 -5.20 11.94
N HIS A 153 15.96 -4.85 10.96
CA HIS A 153 17.28 -4.28 11.16
C HIS A 153 17.21 -2.75 11.24
N SER A 154 18.29 -2.14 11.71
CA SER A 154 18.51 -0.71 11.53
C SER A 154 20.01 -0.45 11.52
N HIS A 155 20.50 0.21 10.47
CA HIS A 155 21.90 0.60 10.35
C HIS A 155 22.00 2.12 10.27
N PRO A 156 22.23 2.80 11.42
CA PRO A 156 22.44 4.24 11.43
C PRO A 156 23.59 4.63 10.50
N ARG A 157 23.38 5.72 9.74
CA ARG A 157 24.42 6.28 8.85
C ARG A 157 25.31 7.24 9.62
N GLU A 158 26.53 7.43 9.11
CA GLU A 158 27.40 8.48 9.62
C GLU A 158 26.77 9.85 9.33
N ILE A 159 26.79 10.71 10.34
CA ILE A 159 26.18 12.04 10.27
C ILE A 159 27.19 13.11 10.68
N THR A 160 27.07 14.27 10.06
CA THR A 160 27.65 15.52 10.54
C THR A 160 26.55 16.43 11.03
N THR A 161 26.84 17.26 12.03
CA THR A 161 25.83 18.14 12.62
C THR A 161 26.42 19.52 12.87
N ASP A 162 25.71 20.54 12.40
CA ASP A 162 25.99 21.94 12.68
C ASP A 162 24.82 22.53 13.47
N VAL A 163 25.12 23.24 14.56
CA VAL A 163 24.11 23.83 15.45
C VAL A 163 24.35 25.33 15.54
N ASP A 164 23.35 26.11 15.17
CA ASP A 164 23.38 27.57 15.24
C ASP A 164 22.13 28.09 15.96
N GLY A 165 22.29 28.45 17.23
CA GLY A 165 21.23 29.02 18.05
C GLY A 165 20.04 28.07 18.25
N ASP A 166 18.93 28.39 17.58
CA ASP A 166 17.67 27.65 17.62
C ASP A 166 17.47 26.74 16.39
N ARG A 167 18.54 26.49 15.64
CA ARG A 167 18.58 25.67 14.43
C ARG A 167 19.67 24.61 14.50
N ALA A 168 19.42 23.47 13.86
CA ALA A 168 20.44 22.45 13.62
C ALA A 168 20.29 21.84 12.23
N ILE A 169 21.40 21.61 11.55
CA ILE A 169 21.47 20.91 10.27
C ILE A 169 22.22 19.60 10.49
N VAL A 170 21.61 18.49 10.10
CA VAL A 170 22.22 17.17 10.12
C VAL A 170 22.37 16.68 8.69
N ASP A 171 23.58 16.32 8.31
CA ASP A 171 23.90 15.86 6.95
C ASP A 171 24.44 14.43 6.98
N ALA A 172 23.89 13.59 6.09
CA ALA A 172 24.24 12.20 5.86
C ALA A 172 24.56 11.96 4.36
N GLY A 173 25.19 12.93 3.69
CA GLY A 173 25.52 12.84 2.27
C GLY A 173 24.34 13.19 1.37
N ALA A 174 23.74 12.21 0.70
CA ALA A 174 22.60 12.45 -0.19
C ALA A 174 21.30 12.75 0.58
N GLN A 175 21.28 12.43 1.88
CA GLN A 175 20.18 12.74 2.78
C GLN A 175 20.59 13.75 3.86
N GLY A 176 19.61 14.49 4.37
CA GLY A 176 19.80 15.41 5.49
C GLY A 176 18.49 15.81 6.14
N LEU A 177 18.60 16.56 7.23
CA LEU A 177 17.48 17.26 7.86
C LEU A 177 17.92 18.59 8.46
N GLU A 178 16.99 19.54 8.52
CA GLU A 178 17.11 20.82 9.23
C GLU A 178 16.04 20.88 10.32
N LEU A 179 16.45 21.04 11.57
CA LEU A 179 15.57 21.38 12.69
C LEU A 179 15.57 22.90 12.88
N VAL A 180 14.38 23.49 12.92
CA VAL A 180 14.17 24.89 13.32
C VAL A 180 13.22 24.90 14.51
N ALA A 181 13.67 25.43 15.64
CA ALA A 181 12.95 25.37 16.92
C ALA A 181 12.91 26.76 17.59
N PRO A 182 12.14 27.72 17.07
CA PRO A 182 12.24 29.12 17.47
C PRO A 182 12.19 29.35 18.98
N GLY A 183 13.17 30.08 19.50
CA GLY A 183 13.28 30.38 20.94
C GLY A 183 13.76 29.21 21.81
N ALA A 184 14.09 28.06 21.23
CA ALA A 184 14.77 26.98 21.93
C ALA A 184 16.28 27.23 22.02
N ARG A 185 16.91 26.61 23.01
CA ARG A 185 18.33 26.29 22.93
C ARG A 185 18.47 24.91 22.28
N VAL A 186 19.09 24.83 21.11
CA VAL A 186 19.37 23.55 20.44
C VAL A 186 20.78 23.07 20.80
N ALA A 187 20.92 21.76 20.99
CA ALA A 187 22.20 21.10 21.23
C ALA A 187 22.21 19.71 20.58
N PHE A 188 23.40 19.25 20.21
CA PHE A 188 23.63 17.87 19.76
C PHE A 188 24.54 17.15 20.75
N GLY A 189 24.14 15.95 21.16
CA GLY A 189 24.84 15.14 22.15
C GLY A 189 24.82 13.64 21.81
N ALA A 190 25.19 12.80 22.78
CA ALA A 190 25.26 11.35 22.60
C ALA A 190 23.91 10.72 22.22
N ASP A 191 22.81 11.30 22.70
CA ASP A 191 21.44 10.81 22.50
C ASP A 191 20.74 11.44 21.28
N GLY A 192 21.43 12.31 20.52
CA GLY A 192 20.91 13.00 19.35
C GLY A 192 20.74 14.51 19.55
N LEU A 193 19.75 15.09 18.87
CA LEU A 193 19.38 16.50 18.97
C LEU A 193 18.41 16.74 20.12
N GLU A 194 18.65 17.79 20.89
CA GLU A 194 17.74 18.30 21.89
C GLU A 194 17.44 19.78 21.64
N ALA A 195 16.16 20.16 21.59
CA ALA A 195 15.71 21.55 21.63
C ALA A 195 14.97 21.82 22.94
N SER A 196 15.44 22.79 23.72
CA SER A 196 14.95 23.11 25.05
C SER A 196 14.35 24.52 25.13
N TRP A 197 13.09 24.66 25.53
CA TRP A 197 12.42 25.94 25.79
C TRP A 197 12.16 26.13 27.28
N SER A 198 12.72 27.16 27.90
CA SER A 198 12.28 27.61 29.23
C SER A 198 11.08 28.53 29.07
N VAL A 199 9.92 28.08 29.57
CA VAL A 199 8.64 28.77 29.39
C VAL A 199 8.04 29.18 30.74
N GLU A 200 7.36 30.32 30.73
CA GLU A 200 6.48 30.76 31.83
C GLU A 200 5.04 30.78 31.33
N VAL A 201 4.21 29.89 31.86
CA VAL A 201 2.76 29.90 31.61
C VAL A 201 2.13 30.91 32.56
N PRO A 202 1.46 31.98 32.07
CA PRO A 202 0.81 32.94 32.94
C PRO A 202 -0.28 32.26 33.79
N ALA A 203 -0.59 32.86 34.95
CA ALA A 203 -1.73 32.44 35.77
C ALA A 203 -3.00 32.44 34.93
N THR A 204 -3.73 31.33 34.91
CA THR A 204 -4.93 31.11 34.08
C THR A 204 -4.74 31.34 32.57
N GLY A 205 -3.50 31.28 32.08
CA GLY A 205 -3.13 31.58 30.69
C GLY A 205 -2.61 30.37 29.91
N CYS A 206 -1.94 30.66 28.79
CA CYS A 206 -1.27 29.67 27.97
C CYS A 206 0.03 30.21 27.37
N VAL A 207 0.92 29.28 26.99
CA VAL A 207 2.12 29.56 26.22
C VAL A 207 2.23 28.52 25.10
N GLU A 208 2.81 28.93 23.98
CA GLU A 208 2.99 28.08 22.80
C GLU A 208 4.46 28.06 22.41
N VAL A 209 4.95 26.89 22.03
CA VAL A 209 6.25 26.70 21.37
C VAL A 209 6.06 25.80 20.15
N ALA A 210 6.94 25.91 19.18
CA ALA A 210 6.84 25.14 17.94
C ALA A 210 8.21 24.75 17.41
N TRP A 211 8.22 23.69 16.60
CA TRP A 211 9.40 23.28 15.86
C TRP A 211 9.01 22.75 14.47
N THR A 212 9.97 22.75 13.57
CA THR A 212 9.85 22.23 12.20
C THR A 212 11.08 21.44 11.83
N LEU A 213 10.88 20.27 11.24
CA LEU A 213 11.88 19.46 10.57
C LEU A 213 11.66 19.56 9.07
N THR A 214 12.67 20.00 8.34
CA THR A 214 12.73 19.94 6.88
C THR A 214 13.67 18.80 6.50
N LEU A 215 13.23 17.90 5.64
CA LEU A 215 13.92 16.69 5.22
C LEU A 215 14.43 16.90 3.80
N ARG A 216 15.62 16.39 3.51
CA ARG A 216 16.24 16.43 2.19
C ARG A 216 16.67 15.03 1.79
N ASP A 217 16.28 14.58 0.62
CA ASP A 217 16.83 13.40 -0.03
C ASP A 217 17.01 13.69 -1.53
N ASP A 218 18.27 13.83 -1.94
CA ASP A 218 18.63 14.16 -3.33
C ASP A 218 18.44 12.96 -4.28
N THR A 219 18.12 11.78 -3.74
CA THR A 219 17.95 10.53 -4.52
C THR A 219 16.50 10.24 -4.91
N LEU A 220 15.55 11.08 -4.48
CA LEU A 220 14.13 10.85 -4.74
C LEU A 220 13.82 10.76 -6.23
N VAL A 221 13.10 9.68 -6.57
CA VAL A 221 12.59 9.41 -7.92
C VAL A 221 11.11 9.78 -8.07
N VAL A 222 10.48 10.22 -6.98
CA VAL A 222 9.08 10.67 -6.90
C VAL A 222 9.00 11.96 -6.06
N GLY A 223 8.04 12.82 -6.37
CA GLY A 223 7.72 14.02 -5.61
C GLY A 223 6.27 14.04 -5.13
N SER A 224 5.89 15.05 -4.36
CA SER A 224 4.51 15.24 -3.92
C SER A 224 3.63 15.89 -4.99
N ALA A 225 2.36 15.49 -5.07
CA ALA A 225 1.37 16.20 -5.86
C ALA A 225 1.03 17.55 -5.22
N ALA A 226 1.11 18.64 -5.99
CA ALA A 226 0.84 20.00 -5.51
C ALA A 226 -0.61 20.45 -5.71
N ALA A 227 -1.36 19.84 -6.63
CA ALA A 227 -2.73 20.24 -6.89
C ALA A 227 -3.68 19.73 -5.79
N ALA A 228 -4.75 20.47 -5.51
CA ALA A 228 -5.82 20.00 -4.64
C ALA A 228 -6.49 18.74 -5.23
N PRO A 229 -6.99 17.81 -4.40
CA PRO A 229 -7.71 16.65 -4.91
C PRO A 229 -8.95 17.11 -5.69
N ARG A 230 -9.30 16.39 -6.76
CA ARG A 230 -10.46 16.71 -7.62
C ARG A 230 -11.79 16.22 -7.07
N TRP A 231 -11.81 15.77 -5.82
CA TRP A 231 -12.99 15.27 -5.13
C TRP A 231 -13.27 16.03 -3.84
N ASP A 232 -14.54 16.02 -3.43
CA ASP A 232 -14.98 16.47 -2.11
C ASP A 232 -15.40 15.24 -1.28
N ALA A 233 -14.52 14.84 -0.37
CA ALA A 233 -14.75 13.67 0.48
C ALA A 233 -15.97 13.82 1.40
N ALA A 234 -16.24 15.04 1.88
CA ALA A 234 -17.38 15.31 2.74
C ALA A 234 -18.70 15.23 1.96
N ALA A 235 -18.74 15.77 0.75
CA ALA A 235 -19.90 15.72 -0.13
C ALA A 235 -20.24 14.29 -0.55
N LEU A 236 -19.24 13.46 -0.87
CA LEU A 236 -19.45 12.05 -1.21
C LEU A 236 -19.90 11.22 -0.01
N ALA A 237 -19.27 11.43 1.15
CA ALA A 237 -19.68 10.76 2.38
C ALA A 237 -21.12 11.12 2.78
N ALA A 238 -21.58 12.35 2.51
CA ALA A 238 -22.95 12.77 2.78
C ALA A 238 -23.98 12.08 1.87
N GLN A 239 -23.56 11.58 0.69
CA GLN A 239 -24.40 10.86 -0.25
C GLN A 239 -24.44 9.34 0.01
N ALA A 240 -23.52 8.82 0.83
CA ALA A 240 -23.42 7.40 1.09
C ALA A 240 -24.68 6.87 1.80
N PRO A 241 -25.28 5.75 1.33
CA PRO A 241 -26.51 5.21 1.89
C PRO A 241 -26.31 4.52 3.27
N ASP A 242 -25.07 4.20 3.64
CA ASP A 242 -24.69 3.58 4.92
C ASP A 242 -23.72 4.51 5.69
N PRO A 243 -24.03 4.88 6.95
CA PRO A 243 -23.12 5.69 7.78
C PRO A 243 -21.71 5.09 8.00
N ARG A 244 -21.55 3.76 7.93
CA ARG A 244 -20.24 3.11 7.97
C ARG A 244 -19.45 3.42 6.70
N LEU A 245 -20.10 3.35 5.54
CA LEU A 245 -19.50 3.75 4.27
C LEU A 245 -19.16 5.24 4.26
N ALA A 246 -20.02 6.10 4.80
CA ALA A 246 -19.72 7.54 4.91
C ALA A 246 -18.44 7.82 5.73
N ARG A 247 -18.23 7.09 6.83
CA ARG A 247 -17.00 7.20 7.64
C ARG A 247 -15.78 6.67 6.89
N TRP A 248 -15.92 5.51 6.25
CA TRP A 248 -14.84 4.91 5.45
C TRP A 248 -14.45 5.79 4.27
N LEU A 249 -15.40 6.34 3.51
CA LEU A 249 -15.13 7.24 2.39
C LEU A 249 -14.33 8.47 2.83
N ARG A 250 -14.67 9.12 3.94
CA ARG A 250 -13.88 10.27 4.42
C ARG A 250 -12.41 9.89 4.65
N THR A 251 -12.19 8.84 5.43
CA THR A 251 -10.82 8.40 5.75
C THR A 251 -10.07 7.92 4.50
N ALA A 252 -10.70 7.12 3.65
CA ALA A 252 -10.10 6.59 2.44
C ALA A 252 -9.75 7.68 1.42
N LEU A 253 -10.60 8.68 1.25
CA LEU A 253 -10.37 9.78 0.31
C LEU A 253 -9.30 10.77 0.82
N ASP A 254 -9.21 10.99 2.13
CA ASP A 254 -8.10 11.73 2.74
C ASP A 254 -6.78 10.96 2.60
N ASP A 255 -6.81 9.64 2.77
CA ASP A 255 -5.63 8.78 2.60
C ASP A 255 -5.17 8.76 1.13
N LEU A 256 -6.09 8.63 0.16
CA LEU A 256 -5.77 8.72 -1.27
C LEU A 256 -5.16 10.08 -1.62
N ASP A 257 -5.70 11.17 -1.09
CA ASP A 257 -5.16 12.52 -1.29
C ASP A 257 -3.70 12.61 -0.78
N ALA A 258 -3.43 12.04 0.39
CA ALA A 258 -2.09 12.02 0.97
C ALA A 258 -1.11 11.03 0.33
N LEU A 259 -1.59 10.10 -0.49
CA LEU A 259 -0.80 9.11 -1.22
C LEU A 259 -0.46 9.54 -2.67
N ARG A 260 -0.89 10.72 -3.13
CA ARG A 260 -0.60 11.21 -4.48
C ARG A 260 0.87 11.60 -4.65
N LEU A 261 1.50 11.04 -5.66
CA LEU A 261 2.88 11.28 -6.08
C LEU A 261 2.92 11.78 -7.52
N VAL A 262 4.07 12.33 -7.91
CA VAL A 262 4.42 12.73 -9.27
C VAL A 262 5.83 12.26 -9.62
N LEU A 263 6.16 12.19 -10.91
CA LEU A 263 7.55 12.13 -11.33
C LEU A 263 8.15 13.54 -11.27
N PRO A 264 9.38 13.75 -10.75
CA PRO A 264 9.97 15.09 -10.64
C PRO A 264 10.04 15.87 -11.96
N GLU A 265 10.26 15.17 -13.08
CA GLU A 265 10.32 15.77 -14.42
C GLU A 265 8.93 16.07 -15.03
N HIS A 266 7.86 15.54 -14.44
CA HIS A 266 6.48 15.67 -14.90
C HIS A 266 5.51 15.93 -13.72
N PRO A 267 5.64 17.09 -13.04
CA PRO A 267 4.90 17.39 -11.81
C PRO A 267 3.39 17.57 -12.01
N ASP A 268 2.91 17.66 -13.25
CA ASP A 268 1.48 17.78 -13.57
C ASP A 268 0.79 16.41 -13.73
N ASP A 269 1.57 15.33 -13.86
CA ASP A 269 1.07 13.96 -14.04
C ASP A 269 1.12 13.19 -12.70
N GLU A 270 0.01 13.22 -11.97
CA GLU A 270 -0.15 12.55 -10.68
C GLU A 270 -0.50 11.06 -10.80
N PHE A 271 -0.10 10.27 -9.80
CA PHE A 271 -0.50 8.88 -9.60
C PHE A 271 -0.58 8.57 -8.10
N PHE A 272 -1.23 7.46 -7.73
CA PHE A 272 -1.22 7.00 -6.34
C PHE A 272 0.02 6.15 -6.06
N ALA A 273 0.72 6.43 -4.96
CA ALA A 273 1.68 5.47 -4.41
C ALA A 273 0.98 4.16 -4.01
N ALA A 274 1.71 3.04 -3.93
CA ALA A 274 1.10 1.78 -3.50
C ALA A 274 0.64 1.88 -2.02
N GLY A 275 1.56 2.12 -1.08
CA GLY A 275 1.17 2.44 0.29
C GLY A 275 2.28 2.48 1.32
N ALA A 276 1.91 2.96 2.51
CA ALA A 276 2.82 3.28 3.59
C ALA A 276 2.87 2.15 4.64
N PRO A 277 4.06 1.73 5.14
CA PRO A 277 5.35 2.36 4.87
C PRO A 277 6.14 1.75 3.73
N TRP A 278 5.90 0.48 3.39
CA TRP A 278 6.85 -0.35 2.65
C TRP A 278 6.92 -0.08 1.15
N PHE A 279 5.83 0.44 0.59
CA PHE A 279 5.63 0.55 -0.85
C PHE A 279 5.26 2.00 -1.23
N PHE A 280 5.87 2.99 -0.55
CA PHE A 280 5.49 4.39 -0.68
C PHE A 280 6.11 5.07 -1.92
N THR A 281 5.94 4.43 -3.07
CA THR A 281 6.49 4.85 -4.37
C THR A 281 5.57 4.35 -5.51
N LEU A 282 5.98 4.54 -6.77
CA LEU A 282 5.27 4.04 -7.94
C LEU A 282 5.36 2.52 -8.04
N PHE A 283 4.20 1.87 -8.00
CA PHE A 283 3.99 0.49 -8.45
C PHE A 283 2.97 0.51 -9.60
N GLY A 284 3.33 -0.08 -10.75
CA GLY A 284 2.53 0.00 -11.97
C GLY A 284 1.13 -0.58 -11.79
N ARG A 285 1.06 -1.86 -11.40
CA ARG A 285 -0.19 -2.56 -11.13
C ARG A 285 -1.04 -1.88 -10.07
N ASP A 286 -0.46 -1.53 -8.93
CA ASP A 286 -1.17 -0.91 -7.81
C ASP A 286 -1.76 0.44 -8.23
N SER A 287 -0.99 1.25 -8.95
CA SER A 287 -1.46 2.55 -9.47
C SER A 287 -2.59 2.36 -10.47
N ILE A 288 -2.48 1.37 -11.36
CA ILE A 288 -3.53 1.05 -12.33
C ILE A 288 -4.82 0.63 -11.62
N TRP A 289 -4.74 -0.31 -10.67
CA TRP A 289 -5.93 -0.75 -9.94
C TRP A 289 -6.52 0.35 -9.06
N ALA A 290 -5.70 1.10 -8.33
CA ALA A 290 -6.18 2.23 -7.53
C ALA A 290 -6.91 3.25 -8.41
N ALA A 291 -6.35 3.62 -9.56
CA ALA A 291 -6.99 4.52 -10.52
C ALA A 291 -8.26 3.91 -11.14
N ARG A 292 -8.25 2.61 -11.46
CA ARG A 292 -9.41 1.90 -12.03
C ARG A 292 -10.59 1.82 -11.05
N LEU A 293 -10.32 1.52 -9.77
CA LEU A 293 -11.34 1.46 -8.71
C LEU A 293 -11.84 2.87 -8.33
N ALA A 294 -10.98 3.89 -8.41
CA ALA A 294 -11.32 5.29 -8.19
C ALA A 294 -11.86 6.01 -9.44
N LEU A 295 -11.98 5.34 -10.59
CA LEU A 295 -12.36 5.97 -11.85
C LEU A 295 -13.72 6.72 -11.79
N PRO A 296 -14.76 6.24 -11.08
CA PRO A 296 -16.01 6.99 -10.92
C PRO A 296 -15.86 8.32 -10.17
N LEU A 297 -14.75 8.50 -9.45
CA LEU A 297 -14.45 9.68 -8.64
C LEU A 297 -13.61 10.70 -9.40
N ASP A 298 -12.48 10.25 -9.94
CA ASP A 298 -11.53 11.10 -10.64
C ASP A 298 -11.01 10.36 -11.86
N ARG A 299 -11.44 10.82 -13.03
CA ARG A 299 -10.93 10.32 -14.31
C ARG A 299 -9.51 10.79 -14.58
N GLU A 300 -9.17 11.99 -14.13
CA GLU A 300 -7.92 12.64 -14.50
C GLU A 300 -6.73 11.93 -13.83
N ILE A 301 -6.90 11.33 -12.63
CA ILE A 301 -5.85 10.49 -12.03
C ILE A 301 -5.58 9.23 -12.86
N ALA A 302 -6.60 8.66 -13.51
CA ALA A 302 -6.43 7.53 -14.44
C ALA A 302 -5.67 7.97 -15.70
N ALA A 303 -6.05 9.10 -16.29
CA ALA A 303 -5.34 9.69 -17.43
C ALA A 303 -3.87 10.00 -17.12
N SER A 304 -3.59 10.60 -15.96
CA SER A 304 -2.23 10.88 -15.50
C SER A 304 -1.43 9.60 -15.23
N THR A 305 -2.02 8.61 -14.55
CA THR A 305 -1.38 7.30 -14.31
C THR A 305 -0.99 6.61 -15.63
N LEU A 306 -1.87 6.65 -16.64
CA LEU A 306 -1.58 6.11 -17.98
C LEU A 306 -0.38 6.80 -18.62
N ARG A 307 -0.28 8.13 -18.55
CA ARG A 307 0.85 8.91 -19.08
C ARG A 307 2.15 8.62 -18.34
N VAL A 308 2.13 8.54 -17.01
CA VAL A 308 3.30 8.21 -16.19
C VAL A 308 3.87 6.86 -16.57
N LEU A 309 3.01 5.83 -16.65
CA LEU A 309 3.44 4.48 -17.00
C LEU A 309 3.88 4.36 -18.47
N ALA A 310 3.25 5.11 -19.38
CA ALA A 310 3.66 5.19 -20.77
C ALA A 310 5.09 5.71 -20.94
N ARG A 311 5.50 6.73 -20.15
CA ARG A 311 6.86 7.28 -20.18
C ARG A 311 7.91 6.28 -19.73
N LEU A 312 7.52 5.32 -18.89
CA LEU A 312 8.41 4.31 -18.34
C LEU A 312 8.25 2.95 -19.01
N GLN A 313 7.46 2.83 -20.08
CA GLN A 313 7.27 1.58 -20.83
C GLN A 313 8.62 0.98 -21.28
N GLY A 314 8.72 -0.35 -21.21
CA GLY A 314 9.90 -1.09 -21.61
C GLY A 314 10.20 -0.93 -23.11
N VAL A 315 11.47 -0.75 -23.46
CA VAL A 315 11.93 -0.64 -24.86
C VAL A 315 13.08 -1.60 -25.18
N ASP A 316 13.72 -2.15 -24.14
CA ASP A 316 14.82 -3.10 -24.23
C ASP A 316 14.37 -4.48 -23.72
N ASP A 317 15.07 -5.54 -24.12
CA ASP A 317 15.00 -6.87 -23.50
C ASP A 317 16.19 -7.01 -22.55
N ASP A 318 15.92 -6.88 -21.24
CA ASP A 318 16.92 -6.93 -20.19
C ASP A 318 16.44 -7.80 -19.02
N ALA A 319 17.09 -8.95 -18.86
CA ALA A 319 16.80 -9.89 -17.79
C ALA A 319 17.10 -9.33 -16.38
N GLN A 320 18.02 -8.36 -16.22
CA GLN A 320 18.34 -7.78 -14.91
C GLN A 320 17.17 -6.99 -14.33
N THR A 321 16.52 -6.22 -15.19
CA THR A 321 15.34 -5.42 -14.84
C THR A 321 14.02 -6.13 -15.12
N ALA A 322 14.07 -7.34 -15.69
CA ALA A 322 12.92 -8.08 -16.23
C ALA A 322 12.14 -7.31 -17.31
N GLN A 323 12.82 -6.36 -17.97
CA GLN A 323 12.26 -5.47 -18.98
C GLN A 323 12.12 -6.22 -20.30
N GLU A 324 11.00 -5.99 -20.98
CA GLU A 324 10.76 -6.46 -22.33
C GLU A 324 10.11 -5.31 -23.14
N PRO A 325 10.32 -5.24 -24.46
CA PRO A 325 9.71 -4.20 -25.29
C PRO A 325 8.17 -4.19 -25.15
N GLY A 326 7.61 -3.02 -24.83
CA GLY A 326 6.17 -2.82 -24.63
C GLY A 326 5.65 -3.10 -23.22
N LYS A 327 6.46 -3.71 -22.34
CA LYS A 327 6.04 -4.06 -20.98
C LYS A 327 5.89 -2.84 -20.07
N ILE A 328 4.87 -2.82 -19.22
CA ILE A 328 4.70 -1.80 -18.18
C ILE A 328 5.40 -2.27 -16.90
N LEU A 329 6.11 -1.36 -16.23
CA LEU A 329 6.92 -1.70 -15.07
C LEU A 329 6.12 -2.22 -13.87
N HIS A 330 6.82 -2.94 -12.99
CA HIS A 330 6.34 -3.33 -11.67
C HIS A 330 6.51 -2.19 -10.67
N GLU A 331 7.75 -1.72 -10.42
CA GLU A 331 8.02 -0.67 -9.43
C GLU A 331 9.22 0.22 -9.81
N LEU A 332 9.23 1.44 -9.24
CA LEU A 332 10.30 2.42 -9.33
C LEU A 332 10.76 2.85 -7.93
N ARG A 333 12.06 2.78 -7.66
CA ARG A 333 12.71 3.15 -6.40
C ARG A 333 13.98 3.96 -6.64
N ALA A 334 14.43 4.64 -5.59
CA ALA A 334 15.70 5.40 -5.61
C ALA A 334 16.93 4.47 -5.61
N SER A 335 16.83 3.32 -4.94
CA SER A 335 17.90 2.33 -4.84
C SER A 335 17.37 0.93 -5.10
N ALA A 336 18.29 -0.03 -5.30
CA ALA A 336 17.94 -1.44 -5.34
C ALA A 336 17.27 -1.87 -4.03
N LEU A 337 16.33 -2.80 -4.12
CA LEU A 337 15.71 -3.46 -2.98
C LEU A 337 16.37 -4.82 -2.78
N GLU A 338 16.92 -5.05 -1.60
CA GLU A 338 17.52 -6.33 -1.23
C GLU A 338 16.74 -6.98 -0.08
N ILE A 339 16.37 -8.25 -0.26
CA ILE A 339 15.74 -9.08 0.76
C ILE A 339 16.58 -10.35 0.93
N PRO A 340 17.71 -10.29 1.70
CA PRO A 340 18.66 -11.39 1.78
C PRO A 340 18.08 -12.71 2.29
N GLY A 341 17.07 -12.64 3.16
CA GLY A 341 16.38 -13.83 3.69
C GLY A 341 15.59 -14.62 2.64
N GLU A 342 15.24 -13.98 1.52
CA GLU A 342 14.48 -14.57 0.41
C GLU A 342 15.32 -14.74 -0.86
N GLY A 343 16.57 -14.24 -0.87
CA GLY A 343 17.43 -14.25 -2.05
C GLY A 343 17.00 -13.28 -3.16
N ILE A 344 16.16 -12.30 -2.83
CA ILE A 344 15.59 -11.34 -3.79
C ILE A 344 16.44 -10.07 -3.86
N VAL A 345 16.75 -9.63 -5.08
CA VAL A 345 17.41 -8.38 -5.42
C VAL A 345 16.68 -7.75 -6.60
N LEU A 346 15.99 -6.62 -6.36
CA LEU A 346 15.25 -5.90 -7.39
C LEU A 346 16.01 -4.61 -7.73
N PRO A 347 16.30 -4.34 -9.03
CA PRO A 347 16.91 -3.08 -9.44
C PRO A 347 15.96 -1.89 -9.21
N PRO A 348 16.47 -0.65 -9.17
CA PRO A 348 15.68 0.55 -8.94
C PRO A 348 14.49 0.72 -9.91
N LYS A 349 14.61 0.21 -11.13
CA LYS A 349 13.53 0.13 -12.10
C LYS A 349 13.31 -1.33 -12.44
N TYR A 350 12.20 -1.90 -11.99
CA TYR A 350 11.92 -3.32 -12.12
C TYR A 350 10.61 -3.57 -12.86
N TYR A 351 10.60 -4.56 -13.74
CA TYR A 351 9.50 -4.89 -14.66
C TYR A 351 8.94 -6.31 -14.45
N GLY A 352 9.23 -6.96 -13.31
CA GLY A 352 8.70 -8.28 -12.96
C GLY A 352 7.20 -8.25 -12.62
N SER A 353 6.38 -7.91 -13.60
CA SER A 353 4.91 -7.89 -13.54
C SER A 353 4.35 -8.38 -14.88
N VAL A 354 3.57 -9.46 -14.83
CA VAL A 354 2.92 -10.03 -16.02
C VAL A 354 1.57 -9.37 -16.32
N ASP A 355 0.96 -8.78 -15.29
CA ASP A 355 -0.40 -8.22 -15.31
C ASP A 355 -0.46 -6.72 -15.59
N SER A 356 0.60 -5.94 -15.28
CA SER A 356 0.58 -4.47 -15.47
C SER A 356 0.32 -4.06 -16.92
N THR A 357 0.90 -4.77 -17.89
CA THR A 357 0.75 -4.42 -19.32
C THR A 357 -0.68 -4.59 -19.84
N PRO A 358 -1.36 -5.76 -19.69
CA PRO A 358 -2.76 -5.87 -20.08
C PRO A 358 -3.67 -4.95 -19.24
N LEU A 359 -3.40 -4.78 -17.95
CA LEU A 359 -4.18 -3.87 -17.09
C LEU A 359 -4.07 -2.41 -17.53
N TRP A 360 -2.92 -1.96 -18.04
CA TRP A 360 -2.75 -0.61 -18.59
C TRP A 360 -3.67 -0.38 -19.80
N ILE A 361 -3.81 -1.38 -20.68
CA ILE A 361 -4.72 -1.31 -21.83
C ILE A 361 -6.17 -1.24 -21.35
N CYS A 362 -6.55 -2.07 -20.37
CA CYS A 362 -7.90 -2.04 -19.78
C CYS A 362 -8.21 -0.66 -19.18
N LEU A 363 -7.26 -0.07 -18.44
CA LEU A 363 -7.43 1.26 -17.86
C LEU A 363 -7.57 2.35 -18.94
N LEU A 364 -6.82 2.27 -20.03
CA LEU A 364 -6.94 3.22 -21.14
C LEU A 364 -8.35 3.21 -21.75
N ALA A 365 -8.89 2.01 -21.99
CA ALA A 365 -10.25 1.87 -22.51
C ALA A 365 -11.30 2.34 -21.49
N ASP A 366 -11.15 1.99 -20.21
CA ASP A 366 -12.05 2.43 -19.16
C ASP A 366 -12.03 3.97 -18.99
N ALA A 367 -10.84 4.59 -19.00
CA ALA A 367 -10.69 6.04 -18.93
C ALA A 367 -11.30 6.75 -20.15
N TRP A 368 -11.09 6.22 -21.35
CA TRP A 368 -11.73 6.72 -22.57
C TRP A 368 -13.26 6.64 -22.48
N ARG A 369 -13.82 5.49 -22.08
CA ARG A 369 -15.27 5.32 -21.88
C ARG A 369 -15.82 6.24 -20.79
N ALA A 370 -15.02 6.58 -19.79
CA ALA A 370 -15.32 7.58 -18.77
C ALA A 370 -15.17 9.05 -19.25
N GLY A 371 -14.81 9.25 -20.53
CA GLY A 371 -14.76 10.55 -21.18
C GLY A 371 -13.39 11.21 -21.19
N MET A 372 -12.30 10.45 -21.13
CA MET A 372 -10.93 10.99 -21.27
C MET A 372 -10.84 11.67 -22.65
N PRO A 373 -10.27 12.89 -22.75
CA PRO A 373 -10.22 13.62 -24.01
C PRO A 373 -9.56 12.79 -25.11
N GLU A 374 -10.22 12.66 -26.26
CA GLU A 374 -9.72 11.81 -27.35
C GLU A 374 -8.32 12.21 -27.85
N ALA A 375 -7.95 13.50 -27.73
CA ALA A 375 -6.61 13.96 -28.08
C ALA A 375 -5.55 13.29 -27.20
N GLU A 376 -5.80 13.17 -25.90
CA GLU A 376 -4.89 12.50 -24.96
C GLU A 376 -4.87 10.99 -25.20
N VAL A 377 -6.01 10.38 -25.54
CA VAL A 377 -6.06 8.96 -25.95
C VAL A 377 -5.19 8.72 -27.20
N ARG A 378 -5.27 9.62 -28.20
CA ARG A 378 -4.46 9.54 -29.42
C ARG A 378 -2.95 9.63 -29.14
N GLU A 379 -2.54 10.43 -28.16
CA GLU A 379 -1.13 10.52 -27.74
C GLU A 379 -0.59 9.21 -27.14
N LEU A 380 -1.48 8.38 -26.57
CA LEU A 380 -1.14 7.10 -25.95
C LEU A 380 -1.18 5.91 -26.91
N LEU A 381 -1.58 6.10 -28.17
CA LEU A 381 -1.62 5.02 -29.16
C LEU A 381 -0.27 4.34 -29.45
N PRO A 382 0.88 5.03 -29.48
CA PRO A 382 2.17 4.35 -29.61
C PRO A 382 2.42 3.35 -28.47
N THR A 383 2.10 3.74 -27.24
CA THR A 383 2.20 2.89 -26.04
C THR A 383 1.22 1.72 -26.10
N LEU A 384 -0.03 1.96 -26.53
CA LEU A 384 -1.01 0.92 -26.76
C LEU A 384 -0.51 -0.14 -27.75
N ARG A 385 0.01 0.29 -28.91
CA ARG A 385 0.55 -0.65 -29.93
C ARG A 385 1.73 -1.45 -29.38
N ALA A 386 2.61 -0.83 -28.62
CA ALA A 386 3.74 -1.52 -28.00
C ALA A 386 3.28 -2.51 -26.91
N ALA A 387 2.29 -2.16 -26.10
CA ALA A 387 1.72 -3.04 -25.08
C ALA A 387 1.00 -4.26 -25.70
N LEU A 388 0.22 -4.04 -26.75
CA LEU A 388 -0.36 -5.12 -27.57
C LEU A 388 0.74 -5.97 -28.22
N GLY A 389 1.79 -5.33 -28.73
CA GLY A 389 2.99 -6.02 -29.23
C GLY A 389 3.61 -6.94 -28.18
N TRP A 390 3.78 -6.48 -26.94
CA TRP A 390 4.28 -7.31 -25.84
C TRP A 390 3.39 -8.53 -25.59
N ILE A 391 2.07 -8.37 -25.53
CA ILE A 391 1.11 -9.48 -25.36
C ILE A 391 1.33 -10.55 -26.46
N ARG A 392 1.56 -10.12 -27.71
CA ARG A 392 1.76 -11.02 -28.86
C ARG A 392 3.12 -11.68 -28.88
N ASP A 393 4.18 -10.91 -28.59
CA ASP A 393 5.55 -11.27 -28.96
C ASP A 393 6.42 -11.71 -27.77
N SER A 394 6.04 -11.37 -26.54
CA SER A 394 6.88 -11.61 -25.35
C SER A 394 6.10 -12.08 -24.12
N GLY A 395 4.78 -11.89 -24.07
CA GLY A 395 3.96 -12.28 -22.94
C GLY A 395 3.81 -13.80 -22.76
N ASP A 396 4.09 -14.58 -23.80
CA ASP A 396 4.04 -16.05 -23.80
C ASP A 396 5.47 -16.59 -24.02
N SER A 397 6.14 -16.98 -22.94
CA SER A 397 7.56 -17.34 -22.98
C SER A 397 7.85 -18.73 -23.56
N ASP A 398 6.84 -19.61 -23.65
CA ASP A 398 7.01 -20.97 -24.17
C ASP A 398 6.10 -21.37 -25.35
N GLY A 399 5.26 -20.44 -25.82
CA GLY A 399 4.51 -20.54 -27.07
C GLY A 399 3.24 -21.38 -26.96
N ASP A 400 2.70 -21.57 -25.76
CA ASP A 400 1.46 -22.34 -25.54
C ASP A 400 0.17 -21.52 -25.70
N GLY A 401 0.33 -20.22 -25.98
CA GLY A 401 -0.71 -19.24 -26.21
C GLY A 401 -1.23 -18.57 -24.94
N PHE A 402 -0.69 -18.86 -23.76
CA PHE A 402 -1.06 -18.19 -22.51
C PHE A 402 0.03 -17.22 -22.07
N LEU A 403 -0.39 -16.11 -21.45
CA LEU A 403 0.59 -15.21 -20.85
C LEU A 403 1.17 -15.86 -19.60
N ASP A 404 2.48 -15.91 -19.52
CA ASP A 404 3.21 -16.51 -18.40
C ASP A 404 4.37 -15.64 -17.91
N TYR A 405 4.97 -16.06 -16.81
CA TYR A 405 6.18 -15.43 -16.28
C TYR A 405 7.19 -16.45 -15.81
N ILE A 406 8.45 -16.03 -15.90
CA ILE A 406 9.58 -16.71 -15.30
C ILE A 406 10.62 -15.67 -14.88
N ASP A 407 11.15 -15.82 -13.67
CA ASP A 407 12.36 -15.10 -13.29
C ASP A 407 13.57 -15.77 -13.95
N ARG A 408 14.09 -15.12 -15.01
CA ARG A 408 15.21 -15.62 -15.81
C ARG A 408 16.54 -15.67 -15.03
N LEU A 409 16.68 -14.89 -13.95
CA LEU A 409 17.92 -14.81 -13.17
C LEU A 409 17.87 -15.58 -11.85
N GLY A 410 16.67 -15.90 -11.35
CA GLY A 410 16.49 -16.57 -10.06
C GLY A 410 16.77 -15.67 -8.86
N THR A 411 16.84 -14.35 -9.07
CA THR A 411 17.08 -13.33 -8.05
C THR A 411 15.97 -12.26 -7.99
N GLY A 412 15.00 -12.31 -8.89
CA GLY A 412 13.84 -11.43 -8.92
C GLY A 412 12.65 -12.04 -8.17
N LEU A 413 11.45 -11.50 -8.43
CA LEU A 413 10.21 -12.08 -7.92
C LEU A 413 9.92 -13.41 -8.63
N SER A 414 9.76 -14.48 -7.85
CA SER A 414 9.40 -15.80 -8.38
C SER A 414 7.95 -15.85 -8.87
N ASN A 415 7.07 -15.02 -8.31
CA ASN A 415 5.70 -14.81 -8.77
C ASN A 415 5.53 -13.35 -9.22
N GLN A 416 5.05 -13.14 -10.46
CA GLN A 416 4.95 -11.80 -11.07
C GLN A 416 3.50 -11.32 -11.29
N GLY A 417 2.51 -12.06 -10.77
CA GLY A 417 1.14 -11.59 -10.65
C GLY A 417 0.95 -10.73 -9.38
N TRP A 418 -0.29 -10.38 -9.07
CA TRP A 418 -0.59 -9.60 -7.85
C TRP A 418 -0.28 -10.37 -6.55
N LYS A 419 -0.33 -11.70 -6.58
CA LYS A 419 0.13 -12.56 -5.48
C LYS A 419 1.61 -12.88 -5.63
N ASP A 420 2.47 -11.94 -5.32
CA ASP A 420 3.90 -11.98 -5.61
C ASP A 420 4.79 -12.68 -4.55
N SER A 421 4.22 -13.19 -3.45
CA SER A 421 5.00 -13.99 -2.48
C SER A 421 5.42 -15.34 -3.07
N GLY A 422 6.58 -15.86 -2.66
CA GLY A 422 7.14 -17.09 -3.25
C GLY A 422 6.31 -18.37 -3.02
N ASP A 423 5.38 -18.36 -2.07
CA ASP A 423 4.50 -19.47 -1.69
C ASP A 423 3.06 -19.31 -2.21
N SER A 424 2.77 -18.29 -3.02
CA SER A 424 1.40 -17.92 -3.37
C SER A 424 0.72 -18.90 -4.35
N ILE A 425 1.48 -19.45 -5.29
CA ILE A 425 0.97 -20.35 -6.33
C ILE A 425 1.32 -21.79 -5.97
N GLN A 426 0.36 -22.45 -5.32
CA GLN A 426 0.50 -23.81 -4.83
C GLN A 426 -0.68 -24.69 -5.20
N TRP A 427 -0.40 -25.98 -5.38
CA TRP A 427 -1.37 -27.06 -5.51
C TRP A 427 -2.17 -27.20 -4.23
N ARG A 428 -3.34 -27.85 -4.32
CA ARG A 428 -4.23 -28.02 -3.17
C ARG A 428 -3.58 -28.80 -2.02
N ASP A 429 -2.59 -29.64 -2.32
CA ASP A 429 -1.77 -30.40 -1.37
C ASP A 429 -0.60 -29.62 -0.76
N GLY A 430 -0.40 -28.35 -1.16
CA GLY A 430 0.65 -27.46 -0.65
C GLY A 430 1.97 -27.51 -1.42
N ARG A 431 2.08 -28.35 -2.46
CA ARG A 431 3.24 -28.32 -3.35
C ARG A 431 3.25 -26.99 -4.13
N LEU A 432 4.42 -26.38 -4.34
CA LEU A 432 4.52 -25.16 -5.15
C LEU A 432 4.46 -25.47 -6.65
N ALA A 433 3.88 -24.56 -7.43
CA ALA A 433 3.98 -24.60 -8.88
C ALA A 433 5.38 -24.22 -9.35
N GLU A 434 5.82 -24.79 -10.48
CA GLU A 434 7.12 -24.48 -11.08
C GLU A 434 6.92 -23.69 -12.36
N GLY A 435 7.78 -22.70 -12.58
CA GLY A 435 7.70 -21.79 -13.73
C GLY A 435 8.21 -22.39 -15.05
N PRO A 436 7.76 -21.84 -16.20
CA PRO A 436 6.90 -20.66 -16.32
C PRO A 436 5.45 -20.91 -15.84
N ILE A 437 4.84 -19.89 -15.21
CA ILE A 437 3.50 -19.99 -14.61
C ILE A 437 2.54 -19.07 -15.37
N ALA A 438 1.43 -19.62 -15.85
CA ALA A 438 0.36 -18.86 -16.51
C ALA A 438 -0.85 -18.70 -15.58
N LEU A 439 -1.08 -17.49 -15.05
CA LEU A 439 -2.14 -17.22 -14.07
C LEU A 439 -3.50 -16.98 -14.73
N CYS A 440 -4.59 -17.40 -14.09
CA CYS A 440 -5.93 -17.29 -14.67
C CYS A 440 -6.43 -15.85 -14.77
N GLU A 441 -6.15 -14.99 -13.79
CA GLU A 441 -6.54 -13.58 -13.84
C GLU A 441 -5.80 -12.82 -14.94
N VAL A 442 -4.54 -13.19 -15.21
CA VAL A 442 -3.74 -12.59 -16.27
C VAL A 442 -4.34 -12.91 -17.63
N GLN A 443 -4.85 -14.14 -17.83
CA GLN A 443 -5.55 -14.48 -19.07
C GLN A 443 -6.84 -13.68 -19.22
N ALA A 444 -7.57 -13.45 -18.13
CA ALA A 444 -8.77 -12.62 -18.16
C ALA A 444 -8.46 -11.16 -18.51
N TYR A 445 -7.38 -10.61 -17.96
CA TYR A 445 -6.90 -9.27 -18.32
C TYR A 445 -6.41 -9.21 -19.76
N ALA A 446 -5.71 -10.22 -20.24
CA ALA A 446 -5.22 -10.28 -21.62
C ALA A 446 -6.40 -10.36 -22.61
N TYR A 447 -7.43 -11.15 -22.30
CA TYR A 447 -8.66 -11.21 -23.07
C TYR A 447 -9.36 -9.84 -23.11
N GLU A 448 -9.54 -9.19 -21.95
CA GLU A 448 -10.15 -7.87 -21.87
C GLU A 448 -9.32 -6.83 -22.66
N ALA A 449 -7.99 -6.86 -22.49
CA ALA A 449 -7.05 -5.97 -23.16
C ALA A 449 -7.03 -6.15 -24.69
N ALA A 450 -7.14 -7.39 -25.19
CA ALA A 450 -7.19 -7.65 -26.63
C ALA A 450 -8.46 -7.04 -27.26
N LEU A 451 -9.62 -7.23 -26.64
CA LEU A 451 -10.88 -6.64 -27.12
C LEU A 451 -10.88 -5.11 -26.99
N ALA A 452 -10.44 -4.60 -25.85
CA ALA A 452 -10.33 -3.16 -25.59
C ALA A 452 -9.32 -2.47 -26.53
N GLY A 453 -8.17 -3.10 -26.77
CA GLY A 453 -7.16 -2.62 -27.70
C GLY A 453 -7.67 -2.60 -29.14
N ALA A 454 -8.39 -3.64 -29.58
CA ALA A 454 -9.03 -3.67 -30.89
C ALA A 454 -10.06 -2.53 -31.05
N GLU A 455 -10.86 -2.26 -30.03
CA GLU A 455 -11.84 -1.16 -30.01
C GLU A 455 -11.15 0.21 -30.11
N LEU A 456 -10.10 0.44 -29.30
CA LEU A 456 -9.32 1.68 -29.33
C LEU A 456 -8.63 1.90 -30.68
N LEU A 457 -8.11 0.84 -31.31
CA LEU A 457 -7.51 0.91 -32.64
C LEU A 457 -8.57 1.14 -33.74
N GLU A 458 -9.79 0.62 -33.58
CA GLU A 458 -10.89 0.88 -34.52
C GLU A 458 -11.33 2.35 -34.47
N GLU A 459 -11.40 2.94 -33.28
CA GLU A 459 -11.83 4.33 -33.09
C GLU A 459 -10.73 5.35 -33.41
N PHE A 460 -9.49 5.10 -32.97
CA PHE A 460 -8.40 6.09 -33.00
C PHE A 460 -7.23 5.70 -33.88
N GLY A 461 -7.17 4.46 -34.34
CA GLY A 461 -6.13 3.97 -35.22
C GLY A 461 -6.20 4.52 -36.63
N THR A 462 -5.34 4.00 -37.47
CA THR A 462 -5.19 4.38 -38.88
C THR A 462 -5.46 3.17 -39.77
N VAL A 463 -5.48 3.36 -41.09
CA VAL A 463 -5.69 2.27 -42.05
C VAL A 463 -4.68 1.12 -41.91
N THR A 464 -3.50 1.36 -41.33
CA THR A 464 -2.50 0.31 -41.10
C THR A 464 -2.86 -0.61 -39.94
N ASP A 465 -3.74 -0.19 -39.03
CA ASP A 465 -4.17 -0.97 -37.85
C ASP A 465 -5.32 -1.95 -38.18
N ALA A 466 -5.87 -1.91 -39.40
CA ALA A 466 -7.02 -2.74 -39.79
C ALA A 466 -6.78 -4.25 -39.63
N ALA A 467 -5.57 -4.72 -39.90
CA ALA A 467 -5.21 -6.13 -39.70
C ALA A 467 -5.09 -6.47 -38.21
N ASP A 468 -4.55 -5.58 -37.40
CA ASP A 468 -4.39 -5.76 -35.95
C ASP A 468 -5.75 -5.84 -35.26
N ILE A 469 -6.72 -5.01 -35.65
CA ILE A 469 -8.10 -5.04 -35.10
C ILE A 469 -8.73 -6.44 -35.30
N VAL A 470 -8.62 -7.00 -36.50
CA VAL A 470 -9.16 -8.34 -36.80
C VAL A 470 -8.38 -9.42 -36.06
N PHE A 471 -7.06 -9.29 -36.02
CA PHE A 471 -6.19 -10.21 -35.30
C PHE A 471 -6.55 -10.28 -33.81
N TRP A 472 -6.67 -9.15 -33.12
CA TRP A 472 -6.93 -9.12 -31.68
C TRP A 472 -8.29 -9.67 -31.29
N ARG A 473 -9.32 -9.44 -32.11
CA ARG A 473 -10.65 -10.07 -31.93
C ARG A 473 -10.57 -11.60 -32.05
N ALA A 474 -9.89 -12.09 -33.10
CA ALA A 474 -9.70 -13.52 -33.30
C ALA A 474 -8.82 -14.16 -32.20
N TRP A 475 -7.77 -13.47 -31.76
CA TRP A 475 -6.89 -13.90 -30.68
C TRP A 475 -7.65 -14.02 -29.35
N ALA A 476 -8.53 -13.06 -29.04
CA ALA A 476 -9.37 -13.12 -27.84
C ALA A 476 -10.35 -14.30 -27.88
N ASP A 477 -11.00 -14.56 -29.02
CA ASP A 477 -11.89 -15.71 -29.19
C ASP A 477 -11.15 -17.06 -29.04
N ASP A 478 -9.92 -17.15 -29.56
CA ASP A 478 -9.05 -18.31 -29.41
C ASP A 478 -8.60 -18.50 -27.96
N LEU A 479 -8.15 -17.44 -27.28
CA LEU A 479 -7.80 -17.47 -25.85
C LEU A 479 -8.97 -17.96 -24.99
N ARG A 480 -10.20 -17.45 -25.23
CA ARG A 480 -11.39 -17.91 -24.52
C ARG A 480 -11.63 -19.40 -24.71
N THR A 481 -11.46 -19.90 -25.94
CA THR A 481 -11.63 -21.31 -26.26
C THR A 481 -10.60 -22.16 -25.52
N ARG A 482 -9.31 -21.82 -25.64
CA ARG A 482 -8.22 -22.54 -24.96
C ARG A 482 -8.38 -22.52 -23.44
N PHE A 483 -8.74 -21.37 -22.87
CA PHE A 483 -8.99 -21.23 -21.44
C PHE A 483 -10.10 -22.17 -20.94
N ALA A 484 -11.23 -22.22 -21.67
CA ALA A 484 -12.34 -23.09 -21.34
C ALA A 484 -11.98 -24.59 -21.40
N GLU A 485 -11.03 -24.97 -22.25
CA GLU A 485 -10.55 -26.35 -22.40
C GLU A 485 -9.53 -26.76 -21.33
N THR A 486 -8.71 -25.83 -20.82
CA THR A 486 -7.53 -26.18 -20.00
C THR A 486 -7.60 -25.79 -18.53
N TYR A 487 -8.30 -24.69 -18.18
CA TYR A 487 -8.24 -24.15 -16.81
C TYR A 487 -9.25 -24.77 -15.85
N TRP A 488 -10.31 -25.43 -16.31
CA TRP A 488 -11.37 -25.89 -15.40
C TRP A 488 -10.99 -27.17 -14.65
N VAL A 489 -10.99 -27.09 -13.32
CA VAL A 489 -10.75 -28.19 -12.39
C VAL A 489 -11.98 -28.48 -11.54
N GLU A 490 -12.01 -29.64 -10.90
CA GLU A 490 -13.05 -30.02 -9.95
C GLU A 490 -12.42 -30.59 -8.68
N THR A 491 -12.78 -30.01 -7.53
CA THR A 491 -12.30 -30.40 -6.20
C THR A 491 -13.49 -30.51 -5.23
N PRO A 492 -13.31 -30.87 -3.95
CA PRO A 492 -14.41 -30.89 -2.98
C PRO A 492 -15.17 -29.56 -2.83
N GLU A 493 -14.51 -28.43 -3.10
CA GLU A 493 -15.13 -27.11 -3.09
C GLU A 493 -16.03 -26.84 -4.31
N GLY A 494 -15.85 -27.58 -5.41
CA GLY A 494 -16.65 -27.50 -6.63
C GLY A 494 -15.81 -27.43 -7.91
N ARG A 495 -16.48 -27.10 -9.04
CA ARG A 495 -15.83 -26.86 -10.33
C ARG A 495 -15.46 -25.39 -10.49
N TYR A 496 -14.22 -25.06 -10.83
CA TYR A 496 -13.76 -23.67 -10.98
C TYR A 496 -12.51 -23.57 -11.87
N PRO A 497 -12.14 -22.37 -12.36
CA PRO A 497 -10.86 -22.15 -13.01
C PRO A 497 -9.69 -22.34 -12.04
N ALA A 498 -8.71 -23.16 -12.42
CA ALA A 498 -7.43 -23.31 -11.77
C ALA A 498 -6.76 -21.95 -11.60
N VAL A 499 -5.98 -21.77 -10.51
CA VAL A 499 -5.26 -20.51 -10.28
C VAL A 499 -4.22 -20.26 -11.36
N ALA A 500 -3.61 -21.33 -11.88
CA ALA A 500 -2.57 -21.24 -12.89
C ALA A 500 -2.41 -22.54 -13.69
N LEU A 501 -1.63 -22.49 -14.77
CA LEU A 501 -0.93 -23.64 -15.36
C LEU A 501 0.55 -23.59 -14.94
N ASP A 502 1.11 -24.74 -14.55
CA ASP A 502 2.56 -24.88 -14.27
C ASP A 502 3.37 -25.11 -15.56
N ASN A 503 4.69 -25.25 -15.43
CA ASN A 503 5.62 -25.53 -16.54
C ASN A 503 5.29 -26.77 -17.38
N ALA A 504 4.57 -27.75 -16.81
CA ALA A 504 4.14 -28.96 -17.47
C ALA A 504 2.72 -28.83 -18.02
N LYS A 505 2.18 -27.60 -18.03
CA LYS A 505 0.85 -27.20 -18.47
C LYS A 505 -0.26 -27.92 -17.70
N ARG A 506 0.01 -28.24 -16.43
CA ARG A 506 -0.96 -28.88 -15.55
C ARG A 506 -1.71 -27.80 -14.75
N PRO A 507 -3.03 -27.90 -14.63
CA PRO A 507 -3.82 -26.92 -13.91
C PRO A 507 -3.61 -27.04 -12.40
N VAL A 508 -3.11 -25.96 -11.79
CA VAL A 508 -2.89 -25.84 -10.34
C VAL A 508 -4.24 -25.67 -9.65
N ASP A 509 -4.64 -26.68 -8.87
CA ASP A 509 -6.04 -26.94 -8.50
C ASP A 509 -6.55 -26.24 -7.24
N THR A 510 -5.75 -25.37 -6.61
CA THR A 510 -6.17 -24.63 -5.42
C THR A 510 -7.21 -23.57 -5.76
N LEU A 511 -8.34 -23.60 -5.04
CA LEU A 511 -9.33 -22.52 -5.08
C LEU A 511 -8.75 -21.28 -4.38
N THR A 512 -8.66 -20.18 -5.13
CA THR A 512 -8.13 -18.89 -4.66
C THR A 512 -9.06 -17.74 -5.06
N SER A 513 -8.82 -16.56 -4.50
CA SER A 513 -9.56 -15.35 -4.87
C SER A 513 -9.34 -14.89 -6.31
N ASN A 514 -8.30 -15.37 -7.00
CA ASN A 514 -7.96 -15.01 -8.39
C ASN A 514 -9.13 -15.20 -9.35
N ILE A 515 -9.99 -16.21 -9.12
CA ILE A 515 -11.18 -16.43 -9.95
C ILE A 515 -12.15 -15.22 -9.94
N GLY A 516 -12.12 -14.39 -8.90
CA GLY A 516 -12.91 -13.16 -8.80
C GLY A 516 -12.47 -12.08 -9.77
N HIS A 517 -11.22 -12.11 -10.22
CA HIS A 517 -10.67 -11.18 -11.21
C HIS A 517 -11.15 -11.51 -12.64
N LEU A 518 -11.76 -12.68 -12.86
CA LEU A 518 -12.32 -13.08 -14.17
C LEU A 518 -13.72 -12.47 -14.39
N LEU A 519 -14.42 -12.12 -13.31
CA LEU A 519 -15.79 -11.60 -13.37
C LEU A 519 -15.85 -10.26 -14.12
N GLY A 520 -16.78 -10.13 -15.06
CA GLY A 520 -17.01 -8.87 -15.78
C GLY A 520 -15.96 -8.55 -16.85
N THR A 521 -15.02 -9.45 -17.11
CA THR A 521 -14.03 -9.35 -18.21
C THR A 521 -14.60 -9.84 -19.55
N GLY A 522 -15.66 -10.65 -19.51
CA GLY A 522 -16.25 -11.31 -20.67
C GLY A 522 -15.54 -12.59 -21.11
N LEU A 523 -14.49 -13.04 -20.40
CA LEU A 523 -13.82 -14.32 -20.66
C LEU A 523 -14.74 -15.51 -20.32
N LEU A 524 -15.50 -15.38 -19.22
CA LEU A 524 -16.44 -16.40 -18.75
C LEU A 524 -17.84 -16.15 -19.32
N THR A 525 -18.64 -17.22 -19.42
CA THR A 525 -20.08 -17.09 -19.69
C THR A 525 -20.82 -16.57 -18.45
N GLY A 526 -22.00 -15.97 -18.63
CA GLY A 526 -22.78 -15.44 -17.48
C GLY A 526 -23.15 -16.48 -16.42
N ASP A 527 -23.39 -17.73 -16.81
CA ASP A 527 -23.63 -18.84 -15.87
C ASP A 527 -22.36 -19.20 -15.08
N GLU A 528 -21.20 -19.17 -15.73
CA GLU A 528 -19.89 -19.39 -15.09
C GLU A 528 -19.53 -18.24 -14.15
N GLU A 529 -19.80 -16.98 -14.52
CA GLU A 529 -19.62 -15.82 -13.65
C GLU A 529 -20.49 -15.91 -12.40
N ALA A 530 -21.78 -16.28 -12.55
CA ALA A 530 -22.68 -16.48 -11.43
C ALA A 530 -22.21 -17.62 -10.51
N HIS A 531 -21.70 -18.71 -11.09
CA HIS A 531 -21.14 -19.84 -10.34
C HIS A 531 -19.87 -19.45 -9.57
N VAL A 532 -18.93 -18.76 -10.22
CA VAL A 532 -17.70 -18.24 -9.58
C VAL A 532 -18.04 -17.29 -8.43
N ALA A 533 -18.98 -16.36 -8.63
CA ALA A 533 -19.42 -15.46 -7.57
C ALA A 533 -20.03 -16.24 -6.38
N SER A 534 -20.71 -17.35 -6.62
CA SER A 534 -21.25 -18.21 -5.56
C SER A 534 -20.15 -18.89 -4.73
N LEU A 535 -19.06 -19.34 -5.38
CA LEU A 535 -17.91 -19.95 -4.71
C LEU A 535 -17.19 -18.94 -3.81
N LEU A 536 -16.98 -17.72 -4.29
CA LEU A 536 -16.36 -16.64 -3.50
C LEU A 536 -17.18 -16.26 -2.26
N LEU A 537 -18.50 -16.41 -2.32
CA LEU A 537 -19.41 -16.21 -1.20
C LEU A 537 -19.53 -17.44 -0.27
N GLY A 538 -18.96 -18.58 -0.67
CA GLY A 538 -18.95 -19.82 0.11
C GLY A 538 -18.07 -19.72 1.35
N GLU A 539 -18.34 -20.57 2.34
CA GLU A 539 -17.69 -20.53 3.66
C GLU A 539 -16.16 -20.69 3.60
N SER A 540 -15.64 -21.45 2.63
CA SER A 540 -14.20 -21.64 2.46
C SER A 540 -13.48 -20.41 1.95
N MET A 541 -14.17 -19.52 1.23
CA MET A 541 -13.59 -18.30 0.64
C MET A 541 -14.00 -17.04 1.40
N SER A 542 -15.26 -16.88 1.78
CA SER A 542 -15.73 -15.72 2.52
C SER A 542 -15.39 -15.82 4.01
N SER A 543 -14.61 -14.88 4.52
CA SER A 543 -14.36 -14.75 5.97
C SER A 543 -15.52 -14.08 6.71
N GLY A 544 -16.41 -13.41 5.98
CA GLY A 544 -17.38 -12.46 6.55
C GLY A 544 -16.81 -11.05 6.74
N TYR A 545 -15.50 -10.85 6.60
CA TYR A 545 -14.82 -9.55 6.52
C TYR A 545 -14.25 -9.26 5.12
N GLY A 546 -14.32 -10.23 4.20
CA GLY A 546 -13.91 -10.14 2.81
C GLY A 546 -13.66 -11.54 2.22
N ILE A 547 -13.00 -11.60 1.07
CA ILE A 547 -12.66 -12.85 0.38
C ILE A 547 -11.23 -13.24 0.76
N ARG A 548 -11.05 -14.48 1.23
CA ARG A 548 -9.73 -15.06 1.51
C ARG A 548 -8.98 -15.28 0.21
N THR A 549 -7.68 -15.08 0.26
CA THR A 549 -6.78 -15.36 -0.85
C THR A 549 -6.73 -16.84 -1.22
N MET A 550 -7.06 -17.74 -0.29
CA MET A 550 -7.04 -19.18 -0.47
C MET A 550 -8.18 -19.87 0.29
N SER A 551 -8.75 -20.91 -0.30
CA SER A 551 -9.77 -21.75 0.34
C SER A 551 -9.24 -22.35 1.64
N THR A 552 -10.04 -22.29 2.71
CA THR A 552 -9.74 -22.98 3.98
C THR A 552 -9.59 -24.51 3.84
N GLY A 553 -10.01 -25.08 2.71
CA GLY A 553 -9.84 -26.48 2.41
C GLY A 553 -8.43 -26.86 1.93
N ALA A 554 -7.63 -25.91 1.43
CA ALA A 554 -6.30 -26.19 0.87
C ALA A 554 -5.25 -26.40 1.97
N ALA A 555 -4.24 -27.25 1.73
CA ALA A 555 -3.21 -27.54 2.71
C ALA A 555 -2.32 -26.31 3.05
N GLY A 556 -2.15 -25.42 2.07
CA GLY A 556 -1.40 -24.17 2.23
C GLY A 556 -2.16 -23.06 2.97
N TYR A 557 -3.44 -23.28 3.32
CA TYR A 557 -4.21 -22.25 3.99
C TYR A 557 -3.67 -21.94 5.39
N TRP A 558 -3.33 -20.67 5.60
CA TRP A 558 -3.09 -20.11 6.92
C TRP A 558 -3.68 -18.70 6.98
N PRO A 559 -4.50 -18.34 7.99
CA PRO A 559 -5.18 -17.04 8.03
C PRO A 559 -4.22 -15.86 8.05
N LEU A 560 -2.98 -16.04 8.49
CA LEU A 560 -1.93 -15.01 8.49
C LEU A 560 -0.85 -15.26 7.41
N SER A 561 -1.09 -16.13 6.43
CA SER A 561 -0.21 -16.20 5.25
C SER A 561 -0.56 -15.06 4.29
N TYR A 562 0.48 -14.36 3.81
CA TYR A 562 0.36 -13.13 3.03
C TYR A 562 -0.55 -13.31 1.81
N HIS A 563 -0.31 -14.33 0.97
CA HIS A 563 -1.19 -14.70 -0.15
C HIS A 563 -1.82 -16.09 -0.03
N GLY A 564 -1.55 -16.81 1.06
CA GLY A 564 -2.03 -18.17 1.32
C GLY A 564 -3.18 -18.25 2.33
N GLY A 565 -3.95 -17.19 2.56
CA GLY A 565 -5.14 -17.29 3.41
C GLY A 565 -5.64 -15.98 4.02
N SER A 566 -4.84 -14.91 4.03
CA SER A 566 -5.28 -13.57 4.42
C SER A 566 -6.42 -13.05 3.52
N VAL A 567 -7.03 -11.93 3.91
CA VAL A 567 -8.04 -11.19 3.14
C VAL A 567 -7.45 -9.85 2.73
N TRP A 568 -7.38 -9.62 1.41
CA TRP A 568 -6.94 -8.36 0.83
C TRP A 568 -8.15 -7.49 0.46
N VAL A 569 -8.13 -6.23 0.91
CA VAL A 569 -9.27 -5.33 0.70
C VAL A 569 -9.45 -5.00 -0.78
N HIS A 570 -8.34 -4.76 -1.49
CA HIS A 570 -8.39 -4.47 -2.93
C HIS A 570 -8.87 -5.68 -3.76
N ASP A 571 -8.35 -6.89 -3.50
CA ASP A 571 -8.75 -8.15 -4.16
C ASP A 571 -10.25 -8.40 -4.02
N THR A 572 -10.76 -8.23 -2.80
CA THR A 572 -12.20 -8.31 -2.53
C THR A 572 -12.97 -7.24 -3.33
N ALA A 573 -12.44 -6.02 -3.44
CA ALA A 573 -13.06 -4.95 -4.22
C ALA A 573 -13.01 -5.18 -5.74
N ILE A 574 -11.96 -5.82 -6.26
CA ILE A 574 -11.87 -6.23 -7.67
C ILE A 574 -12.97 -7.24 -7.98
N ALA A 575 -13.19 -8.24 -7.11
CA ALA A 575 -14.30 -9.17 -7.27
C ALA A 575 -15.66 -8.45 -7.24
N VAL A 576 -15.86 -7.46 -6.36
CA VAL A 576 -17.08 -6.62 -6.36
C VAL A 576 -17.23 -5.85 -7.66
N HIS A 577 -16.16 -5.21 -8.15
CA HIS A 577 -16.15 -4.48 -9.42
C HIS A 577 -16.55 -5.39 -10.59
N GLY A 578 -15.98 -6.59 -10.66
CA GLY A 578 -16.33 -7.61 -11.64
C GLY A 578 -17.78 -8.09 -11.53
N MET A 579 -18.26 -8.34 -10.32
CA MET A 579 -19.67 -8.70 -10.07
C MET A 579 -20.63 -7.63 -10.56
N LEU A 580 -20.34 -6.33 -10.35
CA LEU A 580 -21.18 -5.24 -10.84
C LEU A 580 -21.24 -5.22 -12.39
N ARG A 581 -20.09 -5.39 -13.05
CA ARG A 581 -20.00 -5.47 -14.52
C ARG A 581 -20.71 -6.69 -15.09
N ALA A 582 -20.71 -7.80 -14.37
CA ALA A 582 -21.46 -9.03 -14.71
C ALA A 582 -22.97 -8.97 -14.38
N GLY A 583 -23.47 -7.88 -13.80
CA GLY A 583 -24.87 -7.75 -13.38
C GLY A 583 -25.23 -8.51 -12.10
N LEU A 584 -24.24 -8.98 -11.34
CA LEU A 584 -24.37 -9.74 -10.08
C LEU A 584 -24.45 -8.82 -8.86
N GLY A 585 -25.32 -7.81 -8.93
CA GLY A 585 -25.42 -6.75 -7.92
C GLY A 585 -25.86 -7.22 -6.52
N GLU A 586 -26.54 -8.34 -6.39
CA GLU A 586 -26.87 -8.92 -5.07
C GLU A 586 -25.64 -9.54 -4.40
N GLN A 587 -24.84 -10.29 -5.16
CA GLN A 587 -23.60 -10.90 -4.74
C GLN A 587 -22.60 -9.82 -4.32
N ALA A 588 -22.45 -8.78 -5.15
CA ALA A 588 -21.62 -7.61 -4.85
C ALA A 588 -21.99 -6.99 -3.49
N ARG A 589 -23.28 -6.73 -3.24
CA ARG A 589 -23.75 -6.15 -1.97
C ARG A 589 -23.47 -7.02 -0.74
N ARG A 590 -23.48 -8.36 -0.89
CA ARG A 590 -23.11 -9.27 0.20
C ARG A 590 -21.64 -9.19 0.56
N VAL A 591 -20.76 -9.08 -0.44
CA VAL A 591 -19.32 -8.89 -0.22
C VAL A 591 -19.05 -7.53 0.42
N VAL A 592 -19.69 -6.47 -0.08
CA VAL A 592 -19.57 -5.11 0.48
C VAL A 592 -19.99 -5.05 1.95
N ALA A 593 -21.04 -5.78 2.36
CA ALA A 593 -21.42 -5.86 3.76
C ALA A 593 -20.28 -6.35 4.67
N GLY A 594 -19.50 -7.34 4.21
CA GLY A 594 -18.31 -7.81 4.93
C GLY A 594 -17.18 -6.77 4.98
N LEU A 595 -16.94 -6.06 3.87
CA LEU A 595 -15.96 -4.96 3.84
C LEU A 595 -16.33 -3.81 4.77
N LEU A 596 -17.62 -3.49 4.92
CA LEU A 596 -18.08 -2.47 5.87
C LEU A 596 -17.85 -2.89 7.33
N ASP A 597 -18.05 -4.17 7.63
CA ASP A 597 -17.77 -4.73 8.96
C ASP A 597 -16.24 -4.73 9.23
N ALA A 598 -15.42 -5.02 8.23
CA ALA A 598 -13.96 -4.91 8.33
C ALA A 598 -13.51 -3.46 8.55
N ALA A 599 -14.07 -2.51 7.80
CA ALA A 599 -13.77 -1.09 7.94
C ALA A 599 -14.09 -0.59 9.35
N GLU A 600 -15.22 -0.98 9.93
CA GLU A 600 -15.54 -0.63 11.32
C GLU A 600 -14.53 -1.20 12.32
N GLY A 601 -14.11 -2.47 12.14
CA GLY A 601 -13.10 -3.10 12.98
C GLY A 601 -11.72 -2.43 12.96
N PHE A 602 -11.37 -1.76 11.87
CA PHE A 602 -10.13 -0.99 11.72
C PHE A 602 -10.31 0.52 11.93
N ALA A 603 -11.40 0.94 12.56
CA ALA A 603 -11.73 2.35 12.78
C ALA A 603 -11.69 3.19 11.48
N TYR A 604 -12.16 2.61 10.39
CA TYR A 604 -12.36 3.20 9.06
C TYR A 604 -11.09 3.54 8.26
N ARG A 605 -9.90 3.33 8.82
CA ARG A 605 -8.63 3.27 8.04
C ARG A 605 -8.26 1.81 7.82
N VAL A 606 -8.79 1.22 6.75
CA VAL A 606 -8.54 -0.19 6.39
C VAL A 606 -7.07 -0.42 5.99
N PRO A 607 -6.45 -1.54 6.40
CA PRO A 607 -5.10 -1.89 5.97
C PRO A 607 -5.11 -2.48 4.55
N GLU A 608 -3.91 -2.69 4.03
CA GLU A 608 -3.62 -3.50 2.84
C GLU A 608 -4.33 -4.87 2.87
N LEU A 609 -4.14 -5.59 3.97
CA LEU A 609 -4.69 -6.93 4.22
C LEU A 609 -4.93 -7.17 5.72
N HIS A 610 -5.75 -8.17 6.03
CA HIS A 610 -6.00 -8.66 7.39
C HIS A 610 -6.13 -10.19 7.40
N ALA A 611 -6.20 -10.81 8.58
CA ALA A 611 -6.23 -12.26 8.68
C ALA A 611 -7.50 -12.87 8.06
N GLY A 612 -7.37 -14.08 7.51
CA GLY A 612 -8.48 -14.89 6.98
C GLY A 612 -9.38 -15.54 8.03
N ASP A 613 -9.24 -15.20 9.31
CA ASP A 613 -10.09 -15.76 10.36
C ASP A 613 -11.58 -15.53 10.05
N PRO A 614 -12.44 -16.56 10.22
CA PRO A 614 -13.86 -16.36 10.04
C PRO A 614 -14.41 -15.40 11.10
N ARG A 615 -15.38 -14.58 10.71
CA ARG A 615 -16.11 -13.66 11.60
C ARG A 615 -16.71 -14.33 12.85
N THR A 616 -16.92 -15.64 12.83
CA THR A 616 -17.38 -16.41 13.98
C THR A 616 -16.34 -16.50 15.12
N HIS A 617 -15.06 -16.22 14.85
CA HIS A 617 -13.99 -16.22 15.86
C HIS A 617 -13.90 -14.90 16.65
N SER A 618 -14.09 -13.75 15.99
CA SER A 618 -13.94 -12.42 16.59
C SER A 618 -14.89 -11.41 15.97
N SER A 619 -15.38 -10.46 16.78
CA SER A 619 -16.25 -9.37 16.35
C SER A 619 -15.52 -8.28 15.55
N VAL A 620 -14.19 -8.34 15.46
CA VAL A 620 -13.35 -7.53 14.57
C VAL A 620 -12.32 -8.41 13.87
N PRO A 621 -11.91 -8.07 12.63
CA PRO A 621 -10.86 -8.80 11.92
C PRO A 621 -9.52 -8.73 12.68
N THR A 622 -8.79 -9.84 12.68
CA THR A 622 -7.42 -9.88 13.23
C THR A 622 -6.48 -9.10 12.28
N PRO A 623 -5.70 -8.13 12.78
CA PRO A 623 -4.76 -7.39 11.96
C PRO A 623 -3.67 -8.29 11.38
N TYR A 624 -3.29 -8.07 10.12
CA TYR A 624 -2.07 -8.67 9.58
C TYR A 624 -0.85 -7.88 10.11
N PRO A 625 0.17 -8.56 10.67
CA PRO A 625 1.31 -7.94 11.36
C PRO A 625 1.93 -6.73 10.68
N ALA A 626 2.28 -6.85 9.40
CA ALA A 626 3.11 -5.89 8.68
C ALA A 626 2.36 -5.14 7.56
N ALA A 627 1.02 -5.14 7.58
CA ALA A 627 0.21 -4.59 6.50
C ALA A 627 0.37 -3.07 6.37
N CYS A 628 0.56 -2.59 5.14
CA CYS A 628 0.55 -1.16 4.87
C CYS A 628 -0.79 -0.53 5.30
N ARG A 629 -0.74 0.68 5.85
CA ARG A 629 -1.90 1.41 6.36
C ARG A 629 -1.58 2.92 6.37
N PRO A 630 -2.02 3.69 5.36
CA PRO A 630 -2.92 3.31 4.27
C PRO A 630 -2.20 2.62 3.09
N GLN A 631 -3.02 1.98 2.24
CA GLN A 631 -2.63 1.44 0.94
C GLN A 631 -3.66 1.90 -0.10
N ALA A 632 -3.22 2.45 -1.24
CA ALA A 632 -4.06 3.18 -2.18
C ALA A 632 -5.19 2.33 -2.77
N TRP A 633 -4.90 1.12 -3.27
CA TRP A 633 -5.94 0.26 -3.82
C TRP A 633 -6.97 -0.23 -2.77
N SER A 634 -6.58 -0.28 -1.49
CA SER A 634 -7.48 -0.62 -0.38
C SER A 634 -8.34 0.58 0.02
N ALA A 635 -7.80 1.80 -0.08
CA ALA A 635 -8.57 3.02 0.09
C ALA A 635 -9.57 3.20 -1.07
N ALA A 636 -9.14 2.96 -2.31
CA ALA A 636 -9.99 3.04 -3.50
C ALA A 636 -11.17 2.04 -3.48
N ALA A 637 -11.06 0.94 -2.73
CA ALA A 637 -12.16 -0.01 -2.52
C ALA A 637 -13.44 0.65 -1.97
N ALA A 638 -13.32 1.74 -1.20
CA ALA A 638 -14.48 2.47 -0.67
C ALA A 638 -15.35 3.06 -1.81
N VAL A 639 -14.74 3.45 -2.93
CA VAL A 639 -15.44 4.01 -4.12
C VAL A 639 -16.25 2.92 -4.83
N VAL A 640 -15.70 1.71 -4.91
CA VAL A 640 -16.41 0.54 -5.47
C VAL A 640 -17.59 0.15 -4.58
N CYS A 641 -17.40 0.18 -3.26
CA CYS A 641 -18.49 -0.07 -2.31
C CYS A 641 -19.61 0.98 -2.43
N LEU A 642 -19.27 2.25 -2.67
CA LEU A 642 -20.26 3.29 -2.95
C LEU A 642 -21.03 2.99 -4.23
N THR A 643 -20.35 2.60 -5.31
CA THR A 643 -20.99 2.19 -6.57
C THR A 643 -21.95 1.02 -6.35
N ALA A 644 -21.56 0.01 -5.58
CA ALA A 644 -22.38 -1.17 -5.31
C ALA A 644 -23.63 -0.92 -4.46
N LEU A 645 -23.64 0.15 -3.66
CA LEU A 645 -24.76 0.50 -2.78
C LEU A 645 -25.64 1.62 -3.34
N THR A 646 -25.20 2.29 -4.40
CA THR A 646 -25.97 3.36 -5.06
C THR A 646 -26.91 2.75 -6.10
N PRO A 647 -28.17 3.20 -6.21
CA PRO A 647 -29.18 2.63 -7.11
C PRO A 647 -28.87 2.72 -8.60
#